data_AF-A0A3D4EWX9-F1
#
_entry.id   AF-A0A3D4EWX9-F1
#
_cell.length_a   1.000
_cell.length_b   1.000
_cell.length_c   1.000
_cell.angle_alpha   90.00
_cell.angle_beta   90.00
_cell.angle_gamma   90.00
#
_symmetry.space_group_name_H-M   'P 1'
#
loop_
_entity.id
_entity.type
_entity.pdbx_description
1 polymer ?
#
loop_
_entity_poly.entity_id
_entity_poly.type
_entity_poly.pdbx_seq_one_letter_code
_entity_poly.pdbx_strand_id
1 'polypeptide(L)'
;MVFFMMIKAFLKGTIMVLIFSGLALGADWPMWRNDTGRTAQSAEVLAENLSLQWSRRLPPLKPAYHDNRLQFDAGYEPIVLGKRLVVGSSRDDSVTAFDTETGEEVWKFFTDGPVRFAPVGSEGRIIFGSDDGCLYCVSGSNGALIWKKRAVPSNRKVIGNERMISVWPIRGGPVLDEGRVYFAAGVWPLEGTFVFCVDALTGETIWRNDRSSYRYGVHPHNARAFGGLAPQGYLLIDDEAKQLIVPSSQAYPAKFDLQTGELKSFELPAPGRLPGGWFASTPSELERQKLKRRGLLFDNEVNYRVHEDKPHFKGEKGVRNKITVAGREMHFGEGFLEVEGGLIHSMLAADGKLFVVTKAGKISCFGTGSNQPIKHKIPKVSLAKIQKQSPFAKLDQTHGYALLLGAGDDLELIGSLLSETNFRVIVVDPRPEKVRELRDGRWTSAATGEQLSIVEDDPTTVILPPYFAELILIGNSTSFEPTQLKRVFESLRPFGGKLMARLNQELPDDLDLEGAKKFQTESGWTIITREGALSGSANYEGNWEESWDKRVRGPLGVLWFDDSLSHFKRSPQPKFIDGVMISTPKDWTDETTRTGKVDYRLLAPVFSDVYTGRILSDNEAPSLRKSFSNIDLETVQPSQYRPPRQKDDWKPKAPQAGTRTNPMTLESEPRVFPKSYGCDGGVDYGLLYTMRSGTPAFYDKQIESGTINISGPRSGCTNSIIPANGLLNLPYFYEGCTCSYPLPMAVALVSMPPEFEQWASWGELPIEKTRGKIQVIGINLGAPGDRVTEDGTIWLDQPEVGGPSPEIDFVTVPPLAELETFYHHSLFHEGGKSWPWVAGSGVKGLQSAILGGLKPGSYDVRLVFCEPDGSEKLPVFSVGVNGDQIIGELNVVEKAGGVRRGHVLEATSVSIGEGGNLRIDLGPKTGKTVLSGINLRRAN
;
A
#
# COMPACT_ATOMS: atom_id res chain seq x y z
N MET A 1 -59.21 -33.42 -13.77
CA MET A 1 -59.97 -34.66 -14.03
C MET A 1 -59.16 -35.50 -15.02
N VAL A 2 -58.50 -36.56 -14.52
CA VAL A 2 -58.03 -37.82 -15.19
C VAL A 2 -57.09 -37.65 -16.41
N PHE A 3 -55.78 -37.94 -16.45
CA PHE A 3 -54.85 -39.03 -16.02
C PHE A 3 -54.97 -40.38 -16.79
N PHE A 4 -53.79 -40.94 -17.15
CA PHE A 4 -53.45 -42.22 -17.83
C PHE A 4 -53.28 -42.18 -19.38
N MET A 5 -52.25 -42.74 -20.02
CA MET A 5 -51.35 -43.87 -19.68
C MET A 5 -50.07 -43.88 -20.55
N MET A 6 -48.97 -44.45 -20.02
CA MET A 6 -47.70 -44.76 -20.71
C MET A 6 -47.84 -45.87 -21.79
N ILE A 7 -46.96 -45.89 -22.80
CA ILE A 7 -45.99 -46.98 -23.09
C ILE A 7 -45.10 -46.63 -24.30
N LYS A 8 -43.81 -46.95 -24.18
CA LYS A 8 -42.68 -46.73 -25.11
C LYS A 8 -42.75 -47.61 -26.36
N ALA A 9 -42.31 -47.10 -27.51
CA ALA A 9 -41.57 -47.88 -28.50
C ALA A 9 -40.68 -46.97 -29.38
N PHE A 10 -39.37 -47.25 -29.33
CA PHE A 10 -38.27 -46.68 -30.11
C PHE A 10 -38.37 -47.08 -31.60
N LEU A 11 -38.13 -46.16 -32.55
CA LEU A 11 -37.18 -46.40 -33.65
C LEU A 11 -36.83 -45.13 -34.47
N LYS A 12 -35.54 -44.76 -34.35
CA LYS A 12 -34.63 -44.20 -35.37
C LYS A 12 -35.09 -42.98 -36.20
N GLY A 13 -34.64 -41.82 -35.74
CA GLY A 13 -34.58 -40.59 -36.53
C GLY A 13 -33.46 -40.61 -37.57
N THR A 14 -33.75 -39.99 -38.70
CA THR A 14 -32.78 -39.52 -39.70
C THR A 14 -32.55 -38.04 -39.39
N ILE A 15 -31.42 -37.70 -38.77
CA ILE A 15 -31.00 -36.31 -38.58
C ILE A 15 -30.34 -35.85 -39.88
N MET A 16 -31.04 -34.97 -40.59
CA MET A 16 -30.51 -34.20 -41.70
C MET A 16 -29.54 -33.15 -41.11
N VAL A 17 -28.25 -33.33 -41.35
CA VAL A 17 -27.19 -32.38 -40.97
C VAL A 17 -27.25 -31.20 -41.93
N LEU A 18 -27.83 -30.09 -41.47
CA LEU A 18 -27.63 -28.78 -42.09
C LEU A 18 -26.23 -28.29 -41.71
N ILE A 19 -25.31 -28.32 -42.68
CA ILE A 19 -24.00 -27.68 -42.58
C ILE A 19 -24.23 -26.17 -42.66
N PHE A 20 -24.41 -25.52 -41.51
CA PHE A 20 -24.12 -24.11 -41.39
C PHE A 20 -22.60 -23.97 -41.33
N SER A 21 -21.98 -23.52 -42.42
CA SER A 21 -20.66 -22.91 -42.38
C SER A 21 -20.80 -21.55 -41.68
N GLY A 22 -21.00 -21.59 -40.36
CA GLY A 22 -20.82 -20.41 -39.53
C GLY A 22 -19.35 -20.02 -39.63
N LEU A 23 -19.08 -18.79 -40.06
CA LEU A 23 -17.84 -18.11 -39.70
C LEU A 23 -17.79 -18.14 -38.17
N ALA A 24 -17.06 -19.11 -37.60
CA ALA A 24 -16.80 -19.12 -36.18
C ALA A 24 -16.00 -17.84 -35.88
N LEU A 25 -16.64 -16.86 -35.25
CA LEU A 25 -15.90 -15.77 -34.60
C LEU A 25 -14.98 -16.44 -33.58
N GLY A 26 -13.66 -16.22 -33.71
CA GLY A 26 -12.70 -16.74 -32.74
C GLY A 26 -13.02 -16.22 -31.34
N ALA A 27 -12.74 -17.04 -30.33
CA ALA A 27 -13.03 -16.69 -28.94
C ALA A 27 -12.10 -15.58 -28.43
N ASP A 28 -12.60 -14.82 -27.47
CA ASP A 28 -11.81 -13.84 -26.71
C ASP A 28 -11.02 -14.51 -25.58
N TRP A 29 -9.98 -13.81 -25.12
CA TRP A 29 -9.29 -14.08 -23.87
C TRP A 29 -9.35 -12.82 -22.99
N PRO A 30 -10.49 -12.54 -22.33
CA PRO A 30 -10.84 -11.21 -21.86
C PRO A 30 -10.05 -10.75 -20.63
N MET A 31 -9.40 -11.66 -19.90
CA MET A 31 -8.67 -11.33 -18.68
C MET A 31 -7.48 -12.27 -18.48
N TRP A 32 -6.58 -11.93 -17.56
CA TRP A 32 -5.46 -12.82 -17.22
C TRP A 32 -5.98 -14.21 -16.85
N ARG A 33 -5.40 -15.24 -17.49
CA ARG A 33 -5.83 -16.65 -17.38
C ARG A 33 -7.31 -16.90 -17.72
N ASN A 34 -7.81 -16.16 -18.71
CA ASN A 34 -9.08 -16.32 -19.43
C ASN A 34 -10.38 -16.00 -18.67
N ASP A 35 -10.51 -16.45 -17.43
CA ASP A 35 -11.77 -16.39 -16.68
C ASP A 35 -11.61 -15.85 -15.26
N THR A 36 -12.75 -15.65 -14.58
CA THR A 36 -12.83 -15.12 -13.21
C THR A 36 -12.11 -16.01 -12.20
N GLY A 37 -12.06 -17.32 -12.45
CA GLY A 37 -11.37 -18.33 -11.65
C GLY A 37 -9.88 -18.49 -11.93
N ARG A 38 -9.34 -17.80 -12.96
CA ARG A 38 -7.96 -17.87 -13.43
C ARG A 38 -7.55 -19.27 -13.88
N THR A 39 -8.46 -20.04 -14.47
CA THR A 39 -8.21 -21.45 -14.82
C THR A 39 -7.25 -21.61 -16.01
N ALA A 40 -7.15 -20.58 -16.86
CA ALA A 40 -6.47 -20.61 -18.17
C ALA A 40 -6.95 -21.70 -19.12
N GLN A 41 -8.25 -21.99 -19.09
CA GLN A 41 -8.90 -22.86 -20.06
C GLN A 41 -9.62 -22.05 -21.12
N SER A 42 -9.43 -22.42 -22.39
CA SER A 42 -10.17 -21.88 -23.51
C SER A 42 -10.76 -23.00 -24.36
N ALA A 43 -11.98 -22.78 -24.85
CA ALA A 43 -12.64 -23.65 -25.82
C ALA A 43 -12.16 -23.40 -27.26
N GLU A 44 -11.30 -22.40 -27.47
CA GLU A 44 -10.73 -22.06 -28.78
C GLU A 44 -10.07 -23.29 -29.42
N VAL A 45 -10.40 -23.55 -30.68
CA VAL A 45 -9.82 -24.64 -31.45
C VAL A 45 -8.73 -24.07 -32.34
N LEU A 46 -7.48 -24.38 -32.00
CA LEU A 46 -6.33 -24.02 -32.82
C LEU A 46 -6.18 -24.97 -34.01
N ALA A 47 -5.63 -24.45 -35.11
CA ALA A 47 -5.31 -25.28 -36.27
C ALA A 47 -4.24 -26.34 -35.95
N GLU A 48 -4.32 -27.48 -36.63
CA GLU A 48 -3.36 -28.58 -36.45
C GLU A 48 -1.91 -28.15 -36.73
N ASN A 49 -1.72 -27.31 -37.75
CA ASN A 49 -0.43 -26.77 -38.14
C ASN A 49 -0.43 -25.26 -37.93
N LEU A 50 0.25 -24.81 -36.86
CA LEU A 50 0.47 -23.41 -36.54
C LEU A 50 1.80 -22.94 -37.13
N SER A 51 1.79 -21.79 -37.81
CA SER A 51 3.00 -21.12 -38.27
C SER A 51 3.06 -19.68 -37.74
N LEU A 52 4.28 -19.16 -37.58
CA LEU A 52 4.52 -17.80 -37.11
C LEU A 52 3.94 -16.79 -38.12
N GLN A 53 2.98 -15.99 -37.68
CA GLN A 53 2.38 -14.92 -38.49
C GLN A 53 3.12 -13.61 -38.30
N TRP A 54 3.41 -13.27 -37.05
CA TRP A 54 4.19 -12.09 -36.72
C TRP A 54 4.88 -12.23 -35.36
N SER A 55 5.90 -11.40 -35.14
CA SER A 55 6.54 -11.23 -33.84
C SER A 55 6.82 -9.77 -33.55
N ARG A 56 6.73 -9.39 -32.27
CA ARG A 56 7.00 -8.06 -31.76
C ARG A 56 7.92 -8.16 -30.55
N ARG A 57 8.87 -7.24 -30.44
CA ARG A 57 9.74 -7.15 -29.27
C ARG A 57 9.49 -5.85 -28.51
N LEU A 58 9.03 -5.99 -27.27
CA LEU A 58 8.92 -4.93 -26.29
C LEU A 58 10.17 -4.94 -25.38
N PRO A 59 10.50 -3.81 -24.72
CA PRO A 59 11.54 -3.80 -23.69
C PRO A 59 11.18 -4.76 -22.55
N PRO A 60 12.15 -5.46 -21.93
CA PRO A 60 11.87 -6.30 -20.77
C PRO A 60 11.40 -5.46 -19.57
N LEU A 61 10.50 -6.03 -18.78
CA LEU A 61 10.01 -5.43 -17.54
C LEU A 61 10.94 -5.77 -16.37
N LYS A 62 11.12 -4.81 -15.47
CA LYS A 62 11.72 -5.03 -14.14
C LYS A 62 10.56 -5.17 -13.15
N PRO A 63 10.40 -6.31 -12.46
CA PRO A 63 9.34 -6.46 -11.47
C PRO A 63 9.48 -5.43 -10.35
N ALA A 64 8.36 -5.09 -9.70
CA ALA A 64 8.37 -4.22 -8.52
C ALA A 64 9.23 -4.80 -7.38
N TYR A 65 9.17 -6.12 -7.21
CA TYR A 65 9.77 -6.86 -6.12
C TYR A 65 10.82 -7.85 -6.61
N HIS A 66 11.93 -7.95 -5.88
CA HIS A 66 12.93 -8.99 -6.06
C HIS A 66 12.43 -10.34 -5.52
N ASP A 67 11.56 -10.33 -4.51
CA ASP A 67 10.96 -11.55 -3.94
C ASP A 67 10.01 -12.24 -4.94
N ASN A 68 10.34 -13.48 -5.31
CA ASN A 68 9.57 -14.28 -6.27
C ASN A 68 8.10 -14.49 -5.88
N ARG A 69 7.77 -14.43 -4.58
CA ARG A 69 6.39 -14.51 -4.05
C ARG A 69 5.55 -13.29 -4.34
N LEU A 70 6.18 -12.21 -4.83
CA LEU A 70 5.55 -10.93 -5.20
C LEU A 70 5.83 -10.50 -6.65
N GLN A 71 6.47 -11.34 -7.45
CA GLN A 71 6.79 -11.05 -8.86
C GLN A 71 5.59 -11.24 -9.81
N PHE A 72 4.49 -10.54 -9.55
CA PHE A 72 3.29 -10.55 -10.40
C PHE A 72 3.46 -9.79 -11.72
N ASP A 73 4.48 -8.92 -11.84
CA ASP A 73 4.76 -8.05 -12.99
C ASP A 73 6.11 -8.37 -13.67
N ALA A 74 6.56 -9.63 -13.56
CA ALA A 74 7.84 -10.09 -14.11
C ALA A 74 7.87 -10.25 -15.64
N GLY A 75 6.76 -9.96 -16.32
CA GLY A 75 6.65 -9.98 -17.77
C GLY A 75 5.29 -9.46 -18.22
N TYR A 76 5.10 -9.37 -19.54
CA TYR A 76 3.85 -8.87 -20.11
C TYR A 76 2.76 -9.96 -20.06
N GLU A 77 1.61 -9.59 -19.54
CA GLU A 77 0.44 -10.47 -19.44
C GLU A 77 -0.67 -9.94 -20.36
N PRO A 78 -0.77 -10.46 -21.60
CA PRO A 78 -1.75 -9.99 -22.56
C PRO A 78 -3.16 -10.51 -22.28
N ILE A 79 -4.13 -9.75 -22.79
CA ILE A 79 -5.50 -10.21 -23.03
C ILE A 79 -5.83 -10.04 -24.51
N VAL A 80 -6.85 -10.75 -25.01
CA VAL A 80 -7.36 -10.58 -26.38
C VAL A 80 -8.86 -10.33 -26.31
N LEU A 81 -9.31 -9.23 -26.92
CA LEU A 81 -10.72 -8.87 -27.04
C LEU A 81 -11.01 -8.49 -28.50
N GLY A 82 -11.85 -9.29 -29.16
CA GLY A 82 -12.01 -9.28 -30.62
C GLY A 82 -10.67 -9.45 -31.32
N LYS A 83 -10.31 -8.47 -32.15
CA LYS A 83 -9.05 -8.45 -32.92
C LYS A 83 -7.95 -7.61 -32.28
N ARG A 84 -7.97 -7.46 -30.95
CA ARG A 84 -7.03 -6.61 -30.21
C ARG A 84 -6.33 -7.41 -29.13
N LEU A 85 -5.01 -7.51 -29.24
CA LEU A 85 -4.13 -7.99 -28.17
C LEU A 85 -3.69 -6.79 -27.33
N VAL A 86 -4.00 -6.79 -26.04
CA VAL A 86 -3.77 -5.64 -25.15
C VAL A 86 -2.79 -6.03 -24.03
N VAL A 87 -1.79 -5.17 -23.77
CA VAL A 87 -0.78 -5.36 -22.72
C VAL A 87 -0.61 -4.12 -21.86
N GLY A 88 -0.45 -4.31 -20.55
CA GLY A 88 0.02 -3.27 -19.62
C GLY A 88 1.56 -3.24 -19.53
N SER A 89 2.13 -2.09 -19.21
CA SER A 89 3.57 -1.89 -19.03
C SER A 89 3.86 -1.11 -17.75
N SER A 90 4.60 -1.73 -16.82
CA SER A 90 5.13 -1.09 -15.61
C SER A 90 6.35 -0.21 -15.87
N ARG A 91 6.94 -0.37 -17.05
CA ARG A 91 8.10 0.39 -17.52
C ARG A 91 7.67 1.72 -18.15
N ASP A 92 6.75 1.64 -19.11
CA ASP A 92 6.32 2.79 -19.92
C ASP A 92 5.04 3.45 -19.38
N ASP A 93 4.60 3.11 -18.16
CA ASP A 93 3.37 3.62 -17.50
C ASP A 93 2.15 3.67 -18.44
N SER A 94 1.86 2.54 -19.10
CA SER A 94 0.87 2.54 -20.20
C SER A 94 0.20 1.20 -20.45
N VAL A 95 -0.92 1.26 -21.18
CA VAL A 95 -1.58 0.13 -21.83
C VAL A 95 -1.52 0.33 -23.34
N THR A 96 -1.13 -0.71 -24.08
CA THR A 96 -1.00 -0.69 -25.54
C THR A 96 -1.81 -1.81 -26.17
N ALA A 97 -2.52 -1.51 -27.25
CA ALA A 97 -3.21 -2.52 -28.06
C ALA A 97 -2.52 -2.73 -29.41
N PHE A 98 -2.44 -3.99 -29.79
CA PHE A 98 -1.93 -4.45 -31.07
C PHE A 98 -3.03 -5.17 -31.84
N ASP A 99 -2.97 -5.07 -33.17
CA ASP A 99 -3.83 -5.84 -34.06
C ASP A 99 -3.41 -7.32 -34.05
N THR A 100 -4.36 -8.24 -33.88
CA THR A 100 -4.08 -9.68 -33.77
C THR A 100 -3.58 -10.30 -35.08
N GLU A 101 -3.91 -9.71 -36.23
CA GLU A 101 -3.50 -10.22 -37.55
C GLU A 101 -2.09 -9.77 -37.92
N THR A 102 -1.76 -8.51 -37.65
CA THR A 102 -0.53 -7.87 -38.15
C THR A 102 0.51 -7.64 -37.07
N GLY A 103 0.11 -7.55 -35.80
CA GLY A 103 0.95 -7.11 -34.69
C GLY A 103 1.25 -5.61 -34.69
N GLU A 104 0.59 -4.81 -35.53
CA GLU A 104 0.73 -3.35 -35.56
C GLU A 104 0.11 -2.70 -34.32
N GLU A 105 0.71 -1.60 -33.85
CA GLU A 105 0.18 -0.82 -32.72
C GLU A 105 -1.05 -0.04 -33.19
N VAL A 106 -2.17 -0.25 -32.51
CA VAL A 106 -3.45 0.39 -32.85
C VAL A 106 -3.65 1.65 -32.01
N TRP A 107 -3.41 1.54 -30.70
CA TRP A 107 -3.51 2.65 -29.78
C TRP A 107 -2.63 2.41 -28.54
N LYS A 108 -2.30 3.49 -27.85
CA LYS A 108 -1.57 3.50 -26.58
C LYS A 108 -2.19 4.54 -25.64
N PHE A 109 -2.37 4.15 -24.37
CA PHE A 109 -2.87 5.00 -23.31
C PHE A 109 -1.85 5.08 -22.17
N PHE A 110 -1.56 6.28 -21.67
CA PHE A 110 -0.59 6.48 -20.59
C PHE A 110 -1.27 6.83 -19.26
N THR A 111 -0.64 6.43 -18.16
CA THR A 111 -1.02 6.74 -16.77
C THR A 111 0.10 7.50 -16.06
N ASP A 112 -0.15 7.96 -14.83
CA ASP A 112 0.84 8.70 -14.03
C ASP A 112 1.75 7.79 -13.19
N GLY A 113 1.70 6.48 -13.45
CA GLY A 113 2.49 5.48 -12.77
C GLY A 113 2.39 4.10 -13.43
N PRO A 114 3.18 3.12 -12.93
CA PRO A 114 3.26 1.77 -13.50
C PRO A 114 1.92 1.05 -13.67
N VAL A 115 1.67 0.45 -14.84
CA VAL A 115 0.58 -0.53 -15.04
C VAL A 115 1.14 -1.94 -14.89
N ARG A 116 0.85 -2.59 -13.76
CA ARG A 116 1.53 -3.84 -13.36
C ARG A 116 0.77 -5.13 -13.64
N PHE A 117 -0.55 -5.04 -13.78
CA PHE A 117 -1.42 -6.20 -13.97
C PHE A 117 -2.00 -6.19 -15.39
N ALA A 118 -2.34 -7.37 -15.89
CA ALA A 118 -3.10 -7.49 -17.12
C ALA A 118 -4.42 -6.68 -17.01
N PRO A 119 -4.85 -6.00 -18.10
CA PRO A 119 -6.19 -5.45 -18.17
C PRO A 119 -7.27 -6.55 -18.10
N VAL A 120 -8.52 -6.13 -17.94
CA VAL A 120 -9.72 -6.95 -18.14
C VAL A 120 -10.58 -6.30 -19.22
N GLY A 121 -11.24 -7.10 -20.05
CA GLY A 121 -12.01 -6.64 -21.19
C GLY A 121 -13.41 -7.24 -21.24
N SER A 122 -14.40 -6.42 -21.58
CA SER A 122 -15.76 -6.87 -21.92
C SER A 122 -16.48 -5.77 -22.68
N GLU A 123 -17.40 -6.12 -23.57
CA GLU A 123 -18.27 -5.17 -24.30
C GLU A 123 -17.51 -4.01 -24.98
N GLY A 124 -16.32 -4.29 -25.54
CA GLY A 124 -15.50 -3.28 -26.19
C GLY A 124 -14.85 -2.26 -25.24
N ARG A 125 -14.83 -2.53 -23.93
CA ARG A 125 -14.12 -1.74 -22.91
C ARG A 125 -12.90 -2.52 -22.41
N ILE A 126 -11.85 -1.79 -22.07
CA ILE A 126 -10.64 -2.31 -21.44
C ILE A 126 -10.45 -1.57 -20.11
N ILE A 127 -10.37 -2.32 -19.02
CA ILE A 127 -10.29 -1.79 -17.65
C ILE A 127 -9.00 -2.27 -16.99
N PHE A 128 -8.27 -1.37 -16.33
CA PHE A 128 -6.98 -1.69 -15.72
C PHE A 128 -6.63 -0.74 -14.57
N GLY A 129 -5.80 -1.21 -13.63
CA GLY A 129 -5.31 -0.43 -12.51
C GLY A 129 -3.87 0.04 -12.71
N SER A 130 -3.54 1.19 -12.11
CA SER A 130 -2.18 1.74 -12.10
C SER A 130 -1.69 2.01 -10.66
N ASP A 131 -0.37 2.03 -10.50
CA ASP A 131 0.31 2.46 -9.29
C ASP A 131 0.06 3.95 -8.96
N ASP A 132 -0.53 4.74 -9.88
CA ASP A 132 -1.02 6.10 -9.61
C ASP A 132 -2.29 6.16 -8.73
N GLY A 133 -2.82 4.99 -8.35
CA GLY A 133 -3.99 4.83 -7.49
C GLY A 133 -5.32 4.98 -8.22
N CYS A 134 -5.33 4.89 -9.55
CA CYS A 134 -6.53 4.99 -10.38
C CYS A 134 -6.82 3.71 -11.16
N LEU A 135 -8.11 3.38 -11.23
CA LEU A 135 -8.67 2.39 -12.15
C LEU A 135 -9.17 3.14 -13.38
N TYR A 136 -8.76 2.70 -14.56
CA TYR A 136 -9.06 3.31 -15.83
C TYR A 136 -9.96 2.40 -16.65
N CYS A 137 -10.89 2.99 -17.40
CA CYS A 137 -11.62 2.33 -18.46
C CYS A 137 -11.41 3.09 -19.76
N VAL A 138 -10.95 2.37 -20.79
CA VAL A 138 -10.74 2.92 -22.12
C VAL A 138 -11.53 2.11 -23.16
N SER A 139 -11.85 2.73 -24.28
CA SER A 139 -12.41 2.06 -25.44
C SER A 139 -11.40 1.05 -26.00
N GLY A 140 -11.81 -0.21 -26.16
CA GLY A 140 -10.97 -1.25 -26.74
C GLY A 140 -10.65 -1.02 -28.22
N SER A 141 -11.45 -0.21 -28.92
CA SER A 141 -11.25 0.06 -30.35
C SER A 141 -10.16 1.10 -30.63
N ASN A 142 -10.05 2.14 -29.79
CA ASN A 142 -9.21 3.31 -30.05
C ASN A 142 -8.47 3.88 -28.82
N GLY A 143 -8.59 3.25 -27.65
CA GLY A 143 -7.89 3.66 -26.43
C GLY A 143 -8.42 4.95 -25.79
N ALA A 144 -9.52 5.52 -26.27
CA ALA A 144 -10.10 6.73 -25.69
C ALA A 144 -10.59 6.48 -24.25
N LEU A 145 -10.27 7.40 -23.33
CA LEU A 145 -10.74 7.34 -21.94
C LEU A 145 -12.27 7.40 -21.88
N ILE A 146 -12.88 6.43 -21.21
CA ILE A 146 -14.32 6.39 -20.92
C ILE A 146 -14.57 6.93 -19.52
N TRP A 147 -13.88 6.38 -18.52
CA TRP A 147 -13.91 6.87 -17.14
C TRP A 147 -12.60 6.59 -16.43
N LYS A 148 -12.30 7.40 -15.39
CA LYS A 148 -11.17 7.25 -14.47
C LYS A 148 -11.72 7.29 -13.05
N LYS A 149 -11.35 6.32 -12.22
CA LYS A 149 -11.72 6.23 -10.81
C LYS A 149 -10.47 6.28 -9.95
N ARG A 150 -10.31 7.33 -9.14
CA ARG A 150 -9.33 7.32 -8.05
C ARG A 150 -9.85 6.45 -6.90
N ALA A 151 -9.01 5.56 -6.38
CA ALA A 151 -9.41 4.63 -5.32
C ALA A 151 -9.79 5.35 -4.02
N VAL A 152 -9.01 6.36 -3.62
CA VAL A 152 -9.24 7.14 -2.39
C VAL A 152 -9.16 8.65 -2.69
N PRO A 153 -9.78 9.54 -1.86
CA PRO A 153 -9.77 10.98 -2.12
C PRO A 153 -8.37 11.63 -2.05
N SER A 154 -7.44 11.04 -1.31
CA SER A 154 -6.08 11.54 -1.18
C SER A 154 -5.22 11.22 -2.42
N ASN A 155 -4.39 12.18 -2.83
CA ASN A 155 -3.40 12.06 -3.91
C ASN A 155 -1.96 12.00 -3.39
N ARG A 156 -1.77 11.71 -2.09
CA ARG A 156 -0.44 11.61 -1.45
C ARG A 156 0.43 10.57 -2.15
N LYS A 157 1.68 10.94 -2.42
CA LYS A 157 2.67 10.11 -3.11
C LYS A 157 3.80 9.67 -2.18
N VAL A 158 4.45 8.57 -2.55
CA VAL A 158 5.63 7.99 -1.88
C VAL A 158 6.64 7.49 -2.91
N ILE A 159 7.87 7.23 -2.47
CA ILE A 159 8.85 6.47 -3.26
C ILE A 159 8.66 4.98 -2.95
N GLY A 160 7.99 4.25 -3.83
CA GLY A 160 7.72 2.82 -3.67
C GLY A 160 8.32 2.02 -4.81
N ASN A 161 9.21 1.08 -4.49
CA ASN A 161 9.95 0.29 -5.49
C ASN A 161 10.61 1.19 -6.55
N GLU A 162 11.41 2.17 -6.10
CA GLU A 162 12.17 3.10 -6.94
C GLU A 162 11.36 4.11 -7.77
N ARG A 163 10.02 4.09 -7.68
CA ARG A 163 9.13 4.95 -8.46
C ARG A 163 8.31 5.85 -7.54
N MET A 164 8.02 7.08 -8.00
CA MET A 164 7.02 7.92 -7.35
C MET A 164 5.64 7.40 -7.73
N ILE A 165 4.89 6.95 -6.72
CA ILE A 165 3.59 6.30 -6.88
C ILE A 165 2.59 6.83 -5.84
N SER A 166 1.32 6.49 -6.00
CA SER A 166 0.32 6.70 -4.94
C SER A 166 0.69 5.88 -3.70
N VAL A 167 0.36 6.39 -2.50
CA VAL A 167 0.36 5.59 -1.26
C VAL A 167 -0.63 4.40 -1.37
N TRP A 168 -1.69 4.57 -2.16
CA TRP A 168 -2.69 3.55 -2.45
C TRP A 168 -2.65 3.12 -3.92
N PRO A 169 -1.57 2.44 -4.37
CA PRO A 169 -1.48 1.95 -5.73
C PRO A 169 -2.50 0.81 -5.94
N ILE A 170 -2.98 0.61 -7.17
CA ILE A 170 -3.83 -0.55 -7.48
C ILE A 170 -2.95 -1.76 -7.72
N ARG A 171 -2.69 -2.51 -6.64
CA ARG A 171 -1.90 -3.75 -6.67
C ARG A 171 -2.70 -5.04 -6.40
N GLY A 172 -4.01 -4.92 -6.20
CA GLY A 172 -4.94 -6.02 -6.41
C GLY A 172 -5.49 -5.96 -7.83
N GLY A 173 -4.89 -6.74 -8.74
CA GLY A 173 -5.23 -6.75 -10.17
C GLY A 173 -6.72 -7.05 -10.42
N PRO A 174 -7.37 -6.34 -11.36
CA PRO A 174 -8.81 -6.39 -11.49
C PRO A 174 -9.34 -7.75 -11.95
N VAL A 175 -10.55 -8.10 -11.52
CA VAL A 175 -11.37 -9.19 -12.07
C VAL A 175 -12.73 -8.63 -12.46
N LEU A 176 -13.25 -9.04 -13.62
CA LEU A 176 -14.51 -8.56 -14.18
C LEU A 176 -15.50 -9.72 -14.24
N ASP A 177 -16.71 -9.49 -13.74
CA ASP A 177 -17.79 -10.46 -13.79
C ASP A 177 -19.14 -9.73 -13.92
N GLU A 178 -19.99 -10.17 -14.85
CA GLU A 178 -21.36 -9.65 -15.04
C GLU A 178 -21.51 -8.11 -14.94
N GLY A 179 -20.65 -7.35 -15.64
CA GLY A 179 -20.71 -5.88 -15.65
C GLY A 179 -20.18 -5.21 -14.36
N ARG A 180 -19.52 -5.96 -13.48
CA ARG A 180 -18.87 -5.48 -12.27
C ARG A 180 -17.37 -5.69 -12.34
N VAL A 181 -16.61 -4.74 -11.82
CA VAL A 181 -15.16 -4.86 -11.67
C VAL A 181 -14.80 -4.83 -10.20
N TYR A 182 -13.99 -5.80 -9.80
CA TYR A 182 -13.44 -5.91 -8.45
C TYR A 182 -11.94 -5.64 -8.48
N PHE A 183 -11.45 -4.81 -7.57
CA PHE A 183 -10.03 -4.48 -7.45
C PHE A 183 -9.67 -4.13 -6.01
N ALA A 184 -8.38 -4.08 -5.70
CA ALA A 184 -7.90 -3.61 -4.40
C ALA A 184 -6.77 -2.59 -4.53
N ALA A 185 -6.74 -1.63 -3.60
CA ALA A 185 -5.79 -0.53 -3.56
C ALA A 185 -5.14 -0.41 -2.17
N GLY A 186 -3.86 0.01 -2.16
CA GLY A 186 -3.07 0.09 -0.93
C GLY A 186 -2.11 -1.07 -0.75
N VAL A 187 -0.94 -0.77 -0.19
CA VAL A 187 0.07 -1.78 0.18
C VAL A 187 0.09 -1.97 1.70
N TRP A 188 0.01 -0.88 2.44
CA TRP A 188 0.29 -0.82 3.88
C TRP A 188 -1.01 -0.73 4.67
N PRO A 189 -1.36 -1.71 5.52
CA PRO A 189 -2.58 -1.63 6.31
C PRO A 189 -2.63 -0.41 7.24
N LEU A 190 -1.48 0.07 7.71
CA LEU A 190 -1.40 1.30 8.53
C LEU A 190 -1.84 2.57 7.79
N GLU A 191 -1.79 2.55 6.46
CA GLU A 191 -2.26 3.63 5.56
C GLU A 191 -3.72 3.46 5.15
N GLY A 192 -4.34 2.33 5.50
CA GLY A 192 -5.56 1.86 4.87
C GLY A 192 -5.31 1.07 3.59
N THR A 193 -6.10 0.02 3.42
CA THR A 193 -6.16 -0.86 2.26
C THR A 193 -7.61 -1.14 1.95
N PHE A 194 -7.95 -1.08 0.67
CA PHE A 194 -9.34 -0.98 0.23
C PHE A 194 -9.64 -2.04 -0.80
N VAL A 195 -10.81 -2.68 -0.69
CA VAL A 195 -11.34 -3.59 -1.70
C VAL A 195 -12.63 -2.98 -2.24
N PHE A 196 -12.78 -2.98 -3.55
CA PHE A 196 -13.90 -2.32 -4.22
C PHE A 196 -14.63 -3.30 -5.14
N CYS A 197 -15.93 -3.04 -5.29
CA CYS A 197 -16.71 -3.41 -6.46
C CYS A 197 -17.23 -2.13 -7.11
N VAL A 198 -17.05 -2.01 -8.41
CA VAL A 198 -17.52 -0.89 -9.21
C VAL A 198 -18.33 -1.37 -10.39
N ASP A 199 -19.26 -0.54 -10.83
CA ASP A 199 -19.95 -0.74 -12.11
C ASP A 199 -18.94 -0.59 -13.26
N ALA A 200 -18.90 -1.56 -14.18
CA ALA A 200 -17.93 -1.56 -15.27
C ALA A 200 -18.22 -0.50 -16.35
N LEU A 201 -19.48 -0.06 -16.46
CA LEU A 201 -19.90 0.96 -17.43
C LEU A 201 -19.59 2.37 -16.91
N THR A 202 -19.83 2.65 -15.63
CA THR A 202 -19.73 4.01 -15.07
C THR A 202 -18.51 4.25 -14.19
N GLY A 203 -17.92 3.19 -13.63
CA GLY A 203 -16.86 3.29 -12.62
C GLY A 203 -17.36 3.70 -11.21
N GLU A 204 -18.68 3.84 -11.03
CA GLU A 204 -19.29 4.17 -9.74
C GLU A 204 -19.10 3.03 -8.74
N THR A 205 -18.85 3.37 -7.48
CA THR A 205 -18.69 2.37 -6.42
C THR A 205 -20.03 1.73 -6.12
N ILE A 206 -20.12 0.40 -6.27
CA ILE A 206 -21.25 -0.41 -5.79
C ILE A 206 -21.06 -0.68 -4.29
N TRP A 207 -19.87 -1.14 -3.91
CA TRP A 207 -19.48 -1.28 -2.51
C TRP A 207 -17.98 -1.08 -2.32
N ARG A 208 -17.58 -0.73 -1.10
CA ARG A 208 -16.19 -0.61 -0.65
C ARG A 208 -16.04 -1.31 0.71
N ASN A 209 -14.99 -2.11 0.86
CA ASN A 209 -14.50 -2.55 2.16
C ASN A 209 -13.27 -1.71 2.54
N ASP A 210 -13.38 -0.97 3.64
CA ASP A 210 -12.34 -0.12 4.20
C ASP A 210 -11.95 -0.50 5.65
N ARG A 211 -12.49 -1.61 6.17
CA ARG A 211 -12.26 -2.09 7.54
C ARG A 211 -11.19 -3.18 7.66
N SER A 212 -10.79 -3.78 6.53
CA SER A 212 -9.87 -4.93 6.54
C SER A 212 -8.42 -4.59 6.92
N SER A 213 -8.08 -3.29 7.02
CA SER A 213 -6.73 -2.80 7.30
C SER A 213 -6.39 -2.79 8.79
N TYR A 214 -7.39 -2.64 9.66
CA TYR A 214 -7.21 -2.53 11.11
C TYR A 214 -7.97 -3.65 11.83
N ARG A 215 -7.34 -4.81 11.91
CA ARG A 215 -7.88 -6.00 12.59
C ARG A 215 -6.97 -6.39 13.73
N TYR A 216 -7.40 -6.18 14.96
CA TYR A 216 -6.73 -6.79 16.09
C TYR A 216 -7.04 -8.28 16.13
N GLY A 217 -6.02 -9.12 16.13
CA GLY A 217 -6.22 -10.57 16.01
C GLY A 217 -4.98 -11.38 16.31
N VAL A 218 -5.05 -12.68 16.03
CA VAL A 218 -3.92 -13.60 16.23
C VAL A 218 -2.99 -13.56 15.00
N HIS A 219 -1.70 -13.47 15.29
CA HIS A 219 -0.58 -13.43 14.36
C HIS A 219 0.32 -14.67 14.55
N PRO A 220 1.33 -14.88 13.68
CA PRO A 220 2.33 -15.90 13.91
C PRO A 220 2.89 -15.89 15.34
N HIS A 221 3.10 -17.09 15.90
CA HIS A 221 3.48 -17.31 17.31
C HIS A 221 2.37 -17.04 18.34
N ASN A 222 1.10 -17.08 17.93
CA ASN A 222 -0.06 -16.82 18.78
C ASN A 222 -0.04 -15.43 19.42
N ALA A 223 0.62 -14.48 18.73
CA ALA A 223 0.76 -13.10 19.17
C ALA A 223 -0.51 -12.32 18.85
N ARG A 224 -1.00 -11.49 19.76
CA ARG A 224 -2.11 -10.56 19.47
C ARG A 224 -1.60 -9.18 19.09
N ALA A 225 -2.03 -8.65 17.95
CA ALA A 225 -1.58 -7.35 17.43
C ALA A 225 -2.53 -6.85 16.33
N PHE A 226 -2.40 -5.58 15.94
CA PHE A 226 -3.04 -5.11 14.71
C PHE A 226 -2.42 -5.77 13.47
N GLY A 227 -3.27 -6.49 12.75
CA GLY A 227 -3.06 -7.05 11.43
C GLY A 227 -3.93 -6.35 10.39
N GLY A 228 -3.68 -6.61 9.12
CA GLY A 228 -4.57 -6.16 8.08
C GLY A 228 -4.25 -6.77 6.73
N LEU A 229 -5.21 -6.66 5.83
CA LEU A 229 -5.05 -7.05 4.43
C LEU A 229 -3.98 -6.16 3.77
N ALA A 230 -3.04 -6.77 3.05
CA ALA A 230 -2.06 -6.07 2.21
C ALA A 230 -2.19 -6.64 0.79
N PRO A 231 -3.14 -6.11 -0.01
CA PRO A 231 -3.53 -6.74 -1.26
C PRO A 231 -2.43 -6.62 -2.32
N GLN A 232 -1.91 -7.77 -2.77
CA GLN A 232 -0.95 -7.85 -3.87
C GLN A 232 -1.13 -9.14 -4.65
N GLY A 233 -1.50 -9.03 -5.93
CA GLY A 233 -1.71 -10.17 -6.83
C GLY A 233 -2.99 -10.06 -7.64
N TYR A 234 -3.25 -11.08 -8.46
CA TYR A 234 -4.45 -11.14 -9.30
C TYR A 234 -5.66 -11.60 -8.49
N LEU A 235 -6.70 -10.75 -8.37
CA LEU A 235 -7.97 -11.16 -7.76
C LEU A 235 -8.66 -12.22 -8.61
N LEU A 236 -9.47 -13.05 -7.98
CA LEU A 236 -10.26 -14.08 -8.62
C LEU A 236 -11.60 -14.26 -7.91
N ILE A 237 -12.55 -14.89 -8.59
CA ILE A 237 -13.87 -15.21 -8.03
C ILE A 237 -13.98 -16.73 -7.89
N ASP A 238 -14.41 -17.17 -6.72
CA ASP A 238 -14.89 -18.53 -6.49
C ASP A 238 -16.41 -18.53 -6.71
N ASP A 239 -16.82 -18.93 -7.92
CA ASP A 239 -18.23 -18.91 -8.33
C ASP A 239 -19.09 -19.87 -7.52
N GLU A 240 -18.52 -20.99 -7.04
CA GLU A 240 -19.21 -22.00 -6.23
C GLU A 240 -19.54 -21.42 -4.85
N ALA A 241 -18.60 -20.69 -4.26
CA ALA A 241 -18.78 -20.04 -2.96
C ALA A 241 -19.39 -18.64 -3.03
N LYS A 242 -19.52 -18.04 -4.23
CA LYS A 242 -19.86 -16.63 -4.46
C LYS A 242 -18.98 -15.69 -3.65
N GLN A 243 -17.67 -15.91 -3.73
CA GLN A 243 -16.66 -15.19 -2.98
C GLN A 243 -15.63 -14.52 -3.88
N LEU A 244 -15.31 -13.26 -3.58
CA LEU A 244 -14.13 -12.60 -4.12
C LEU A 244 -12.91 -13.02 -3.30
N ILE A 245 -11.86 -13.47 -3.98
CA ILE A 245 -10.61 -13.90 -3.38
C ILE A 245 -9.54 -12.84 -3.67
N VAL A 246 -8.94 -12.33 -2.61
CA VAL A 246 -7.95 -11.24 -2.68
C VAL A 246 -6.60 -11.75 -2.18
N PRO A 247 -5.63 -12.02 -3.08
CA PRO A 247 -4.27 -12.31 -2.67
C PRO A 247 -3.68 -11.20 -1.81
N SER A 248 -2.97 -11.58 -0.74
CA SER A 248 -2.46 -10.66 0.28
C SER A 248 -0.95 -10.78 0.43
N SER A 249 -0.21 -10.55 -0.65
CA SER A 249 1.26 -10.68 -0.68
C SER A 249 1.70 -12.07 -0.19
N GLN A 250 2.44 -12.17 0.91
CA GLN A 250 2.89 -13.46 1.45
C GLN A 250 1.88 -14.17 2.36
N ALA A 251 0.80 -13.50 2.74
CA ALA A 251 -0.28 -14.07 3.55
C ALA A 251 -1.28 -14.87 2.70
N TYR A 252 -2.01 -15.77 3.33
CA TYR A 252 -3.07 -16.51 2.65
C TYR A 252 -4.15 -15.53 2.12
N PRO A 253 -4.74 -15.77 0.93
CA PRO A 253 -5.72 -14.86 0.37
C PRO A 253 -6.92 -14.62 1.30
N ALA A 254 -7.38 -13.38 1.36
CA ALA A 254 -8.63 -13.02 2.01
C ALA A 254 -9.82 -13.40 1.12
N LYS A 255 -10.97 -13.65 1.75
CA LYS A 255 -12.23 -13.97 1.08
C LYS A 255 -13.31 -12.98 1.48
N PHE A 256 -13.97 -12.41 0.49
CA PHE A 256 -15.05 -11.45 0.66
C PHE A 256 -16.32 -11.99 0.03
N ASP A 257 -17.45 -11.62 0.62
CA ASP A 257 -18.75 -11.78 -0.01
C ASP A 257 -18.78 -10.99 -1.33
N LEU A 258 -19.11 -11.66 -2.44
CA LEU A 258 -19.05 -11.04 -3.76
C LEU A 258 -20.10 -9.92 -3.93
N GLN A 259 -21.24 -10.02 -3.23
CA GLN A 259 -22.36 -9.10 -3.37
C GLN A 259 -22.22 -7.91 -2.41
N THR A 260 -21.81 -8.15 -1.16
CA THR A 260 -21.81 -7.11 -0.12
C THR A 260 -20.43 -6.52 0.15
N GLY A 261 -19.34 -7.19 -0.26
CA GLY A 261 -17.98 -6.79 0.08
C GLY A 261 -17.62 -7.05 1.55
N GLU A 262 -18.47 -7.77 2.30
CA GLU A 262 -18.18 -8.17 3.67
C GLU A 262 -17.02 -9.16 3.71
N LEU A 263 -16.05 -8.95 4.60
CA LEU A 263 -14.94 -9.88 4.79
C LEU A 263 -15.44 -11.18 5.44
N LYS A 264 -15.42 -12.29 4.72
CA LYS A 264 -15.81 -13.62 5.22
C LYS A 264 -14.69 -14.31 6.00
N SER A 265 -13.45 -14.24 5.49
CA SER A 265 -12.31 -14.84 6.17
C SER A 265 -11.00 -14.18 5.74
N PHE A 266 -10.16 -13.85 6.72
CA PHE A 266 -8.76 -13.52 6.50
C PHE A 266 -8.00 -13.88 7.78
N GLU A 267 -6.94 -14.67 7.61
CA GLU A 267 -6.14 -15.16 8.72
C GLU A 267 -4.67 -14.90 8.44
N LEU A 268 -4.01 -14.30 9.43
CA LEU A 268 -2.55 -14.30 9.50
C LEU A 268 -2.16 -15.63 10.17
N PRO A 269 -1.37 -16.50 9.50
CA PRO A 269 -1.39 -17.93 9.80
C PRO A 269 -0.89 -18.34 11.20
N ALA A 270 -1.50 -19.40 11.71
CA ALA A 270 -1.17 -20.13 12.94
C ALA A 270 0.11 -21.02 12.80
N PRO A 271 0.61 -21.66 13.88
CA PRO A 271 1.76 -22.58 13.81
C PRO A 271 1.51 -23.76 12.83
N GLY A 272 2.46 -24.05 11.91
CA GLY A 272 2.30 -25.07 10.83
C GLY A 272 2.21 -24.52 9.39
N ARG A 273 2.78 -23.32 9.19
CA ARG A 273 2.51 -22.27 8.18
C ARG A 273 2.22 -22.68 6.73
N LEU A 274 1.10 -22.15 6.21
CA LEU A 274 0.71 -22.13 4.79
C LEU A 274 1.21 -20.83 4.14
N PRO A 275 2.11 -20.87 3.15
CA PRO A 275 2.49 -19.68 2.38
C PRO A 275 1.34 -19.23 1.47
N GLY A 276 1.14 -17.92 1.37
CA GLY A 276 0.45 -17.29 0.24
C GLY A 276 1.43 -16.65 -0.74
N GLY A 277 0.90 -15.97 -1.75
CA GLY A 277 1.67 -15.34 -2.80
C GLY A 277 0.75 -14.54 -3.70
N TRP A 278 1.32 -13.94 -4.74
CA TRP A 278 0.56 -13.18 -5.74
C TRP A 278 -0.38 -14.04 -6.61
N PHE A 279 -0.23 -15.36 -6.58
CA PHE A 279 -0.95 -16.32 -7.43
C PHE A 279 -1.92 -17.21 -6.63
N ALA A 280 -3.16 -17.29 -7.10
CA ALA A 280 -4.13 -18.33 -6.79
C ALA A 280 -5.06 -18.57 -8.00
N SER A 281 -5.67 -19.75 -8.06
CA SER A 281 -6.70 -20.09 -9.06
C SER A 281 -7.78 -20.99 -8.45
N THR A 282 -8.92 -21.13 -9.12
CA THR A 282 -9.87 -22.21 -8.86
C THR A 282 -9.59 -23.41 -9.78
N PRO A 283 -9.95 -24.64 -9.41
CA PRO A 283 -9.84 -25.78 -10.30
C PRO A 283 -10.86 -25.61 -11.41
N SER A 284 -10.48 -25.91 -12.64
CA SER A 284 -11.42 -25.96 -13.75
C SER A 284 -12.55 -26.97 -13.55
N GLU A 285 -13.65 -26.86 -14.29
CA GLU A 285 -14.72 -27.86 -14.27
C GLU A 285 -14.18 -29.28 -14.54
N LEU A 286 -13.28 -29.39 -15.52
CA LEU A 286 -12.61 -30.63 -15.87
C LEU A 286 -11.82 -31.22 -14.68
N GLU A 287 -11.05 -30.40 -13.97
CA GLU A 287 -10.28 -30.83 -12.81
C GLU A 287 -11.18 -31.18 -11.61
N ARG A 288 -12.28 -30.44 -11.41
CA ARG A 288 -13.28 -30.77 -10.38
C ARG A 288 -13.91 -32.13 -10.64
N GLN A 289 -14.25 -32.44 -11.88
CA GLN A 289 -14.89 -33.70 -12.25
C GLN A 289 -13.91 -34.87 -12.30
N LYS A 290 -12.77 -34.71 -13.01
CA LYS A 290 -11.82 -35.79 -13.27
C LYS A 290 -10.84 -36.02 -12.12
N LEU A 291 -10.32 -34.95 -11.52
CA LEU A 291 -9.31 -35.02 -10.47
C LEU A 291 -9.91 -34.85 -9.06
N LYS A 292 -11.23 -34.62 -8.95
CA LYS A 292 -11.95 -34.38 -7.69
C LYS A 292 -11.35 -33.24 -6.88
N ARG A 293 -10.71 -32.27 -7.54
CA ARG A 293 -10.10 -31.10 -6.90
C ARG A 293 -11.17 -30.08 -6.50
N ARG A 294 -11.00 -29.44 -5.34
CA ARG A 294 -11.92 -28.43 -4.80
C ARG A 294 -11.13 -27.33 -4.09
N GLY A 295 -11.69 -26.13 -4.00
CA GLY A 295 -11.07 -24.98 -3.35
C GLY A 295 -9.87 -24.39 -4.11
N LEU A 296 -9.16 -23.44 -3.48
CA LEU A 296 -8.09 -22.69 -4.13
C LEU A 296 -6.87 -23.56 -4.46
N LEU A 297 -6.36 -23.42 -5.69
CA LEU A 297 -5.10 -23.96 -6.16
C LEU A 297 -3.99 -22.92 -6.07
N PHE A 298 -2.82 -23.37 -5.62
CA PHE A 298 -1.60 -22.57 -5.51
C PHE A 298 -0.50 -23.20 -6.36
N ASP A 299 0.42 -22.38 -6.87
CA ASP A 299 1.63 -22.87 -7.53
C ASP A 299 2.77 -22.95 -6.51
N ASN A 300 3.42 -24.12 -6.40
CA ASN A 300 4.48 -24.30 -5.42
C ASN A 300 5.79 -23.60 -5.78
N GLU A 301 6.03 -23.18 -7.03
CA GLU A 301 7.22 -22.41 -7.41
C GLU A 301 7.11 -20.95 -6.98
N VAL A 302 5.86 -20.44 -6.89
CA VAL A 302 5.58 -19.14 -6.28
C VAL A 302 5.55 -19.30 -4.78
N ASN A 303 4.76 -20.24 -4.26
CA ASN A 303 4.54 -20.41 -2.83
C ASN A 303 5.62 -21.27 -2.17
N TYR A 304 6.89 -20.93 -2.40
CA TYR A 304 8.06 -21.62 -1.86
C TYR A 304 8.94 -20.65 -1.08
N ARG A 305 9.49 -21.13 0.04
CA ARG A 305 10.50 -20.40 0.81
C ARG A 305 11.40 -21.37 1.58
N VAL A 306 12.69 -21.05 1.66
CA VAL A 306 13.64 -21.74 2.53
C VAL A 306 13.70 -21.04 3.89
N HIS A 307 13.61 -21.82 4.97
CA HIS A 307 13.86 -21.37 6.33
C HIS A 307 14.81 -22.34 7.03
N GLU A 308 15.98 -21.87 7.42
CA GLU A 308 16.90 -22.72 8.19
C GLU A 308 17.88 -23.50 7.30
N ASP A 309 17.43 -23.82 6.08
CA ASP A 309 17.81 -24.94 5.17
C ASP A 309 16.58 -25.77 4.75
N LYS A 310 15.47 -25.67 5.47
CA LYS A 310 14.25 -26.43 5.18
C LYS A 310 13.38 -25.72 4.14
N PRO A 311 13.05 -26.38 3.02
CA PRO A 311 12.06 -25.86 2.10
C PRO A 311 10.66 -25.96 2.71
N HIS A 312 9.90 -24.89 2.58
CA HIS A 312 8.48 -24.83 2.94
C HIS A 312 7.70 -24.36 1.72
N PHE A 313 6.70 -25.14 1.32
CA PHE A 313 5.87 -24.79 0.17
C PHE A 313 4.43 -25.27 0.31
N LYS A 314 3.55 -24.71 -0.52
CA LYS A 314 2.16 -25.16 -0.69
C LYS A 314 1.77 -25.11 -2.16
N GLY A 315 0.91 -26.04 -2.56
CA GLY A 315 0.34 -26.06 -3.90
C GLY A 315 0.98 -27.12 -4.79
N GLU A 316 0.67 -27.01 -6.07
CA GLU A 316 1.07 -27.95 -7.10
C GLU A 316 2.03 -27.28 -8.08
N LYS A 317 3.00 -28.02 -8.59
CA LYS A 317 4.01 -27.47 -9.49
C LYS A 317 3.40 -27.16 -10.86
N GLY A 318 3.63 -25.95 -11.35
CA GLY A 318 3.37 -25.58 -12.74
C GLY A 318 1.90 -25.28 -13.07
N VAL A 319 1.02 -25.11 -12.08
CA VAL A 319 -0.38 -24.68 -12.30
C VAL A 319 -0.43 -23.33 -13.01
N ARG A 320 0.48 -22.39 -12.67
CA ARG A 320 0.54 -21.08 -13.32
C ARG A 320 1.20 -21.13 -14.70
N ASN A 321 2.03 -22.14 -14.96
CA ASN A 321 2.87 -22.27 -16.16
C ASN A 321 2.25 -23.18 -17.23
N LYS A 322 0.91 -23.21 -17.30
CA LYS A 322 0.18 -23.95 -18.32
C LYS A 322 -1.10 -23.24 -18.73
N ILE A 323 -1.55 -23.56 -19.94
CA ILE A 323 -2.90 -23.30 -20.44
C ILE A 323 -3.52 -24.60 -20.97
N THR A 324 -4.85 -24.67 -21.01
CA THR A 324 -5.59 -25.76 -21.67
C THR A 324 -6.43 -25.17 -22.79
N VAL A 325 -6.20 -25.63 -24.02
CA VAL A 325 -6.87 -25.12 -25.23
C VAL A 325 -7.53 -26.29 -25.95
N ALA A 326 -8.85 -26.25 -26.11
CA ALA A 326 -9.66 -27.36 -26.64
C ALA A 326 -9.32 -28.73 -26.00
N GLY A 327 -9.05 -28.75 -24.69
CA GLY A 327 -8.70 -29.95 -23.93
C GLY A 327 -7.24 -30.41 -24.04
N ARG A 328 -6.39 -29.73 -24.82
CA ARG A 328 -4.95 -29.97 -24.91
C ARG A 328 -4.19 -29.06 -23.95
N GLU A 329 -3.32 -29.63 -23.12
CA GLU A 329 -2.43 -28.83 -22.26
C GLU A 329 -1.19 -28.36 -23.02
N MET A 330 -0.75 -27.14 -22.73
CA MET A 330 0.51 -26.57 -23.22
C MET A 330 1.28 -26.01 -22.02
N HIS A 331 2.53 -26.45 -21.83
CA HIS A 331 3.37 -26.05 -20.71
C HIS A 331 4.45 -25.06 -21.13
N PHE A 332 4.64 -24.01 -20.34
CA PHE A 332 5.55 -22.92 -20.72
C PHE A 332 7.02 -23.37 -20.73
N GLY A 333 7.37 -24.33 -19.86
CA GLY A 333 8.71 -24.89 -19.74
C GLY A 333 9.14 -25.78 -20.91
N GLU A 334 8.20 -26.24 -21.75
CA GLU A 334 8.49 -27.04 -22.94
C GLU A 334 8.93 -26.19 -24.14
N GLY A 335 8.79 -24.87 -24.04
CA GLY A 335 9.01 -23.95 -25.16
C GLY A 335 7.87 -24.00 -26.19
N PHE A 336 8.03 -23.25 -27.28
CA PHE A 336 7.12 -23.29 -28.42
C PHE A 336 7.89 -22.98 -29.71
N LEU A 337 7.46 -23.59 -30.83
CA LEU A 337 8.09 -23.51 -32.16
C LEU A 337 8.58 -22.10 -32.52
N GLU A 338 9.80 -21.99 -33.05
CA GLU A 338 10.38 -20.72 -33.56
C GLU A 338 10.48 -19.57 -32.54
N VAL A 339 10.19 -19.82 -31.27
CA VAL A 339 10.40 -18.89 -30.15
C VAL A 339 11.82 -19.10 -29.60
N GLU A 340 12.80 -18.44 -30.21
CA GLU A 340 14.19 -18.48 -29.76
C GLU A 340 14.44 -17.73 -28.44
N GLY A 341 15.32 -18.31 -27.59
CA GLY A 341 16.19 -17.56 -26.68
C GLY A 341 15.57 -16.93 -25.42
N GLY A 342 14.33 -17.27 -25.02
CA GLY A 342 13.72 -16.70 -23.81
C GLY A 342 12.74 -17.63 -23.10
N LEU A 343 12.73 -17.56 -21.76
CA LEU A 343 11.73 -18.24 -20.92
C LEU A 343 10.33 -17.71 -21.26
N ILE A 344 9.42 -18.62 -21.60
CA ILE A 344 8.01 -18.26 -21.84
C ILE A 344 7.41 -17.81 -20.51
N HIS A 345 6.82 -16.62 -20.54
CA HIS A 345 6.15 -16.00 -19.41
C HIS A 345 4.65 -16.25 -19.45
N SER A 346 4.04 -16.11 -20.63
CA SER A 346 2.59 -16.22 -20.83
C SER A 346 2.27 -16.84 -22.18
N MET A 347 1.18 -17.59 -22.25
CA MET A 347 0.57 -18.09 -23.48
C MET A 347 -0.94 -17.88 -23.39
N LEU A 348 -1.59 -17.58 -24.52
CA LEU A 348 -3.04 -17.58 -24.63
C LEU A 348 -3.50 -17.94 -26.03
N ALA A 349 -4.72 -18.46 -26.16
CA ALA A 349 -5.35 -18.80 -27.44
C ALA A 349 -6.66 -18.03 -27.61
N ALA A 350 -6.75 -17.24 -28.68
CA ALA A 350 -7.88 -16.37 -29.01
C ALA A 350 -7.83 -15.99 -30.50
N ASP A 351 -8.96 -15.61 -31.08
CA ASP A 351 -9.04 -15.15 -32.49
C ASP A 351 -8.41 -16.13 -33.50
N GLY A 352 -8.55 -17.44 -33.29
CA GLY A 352 -7.97 -18.49 -34.13
C GLY A 352 -6.44 -18.65 -33.99
N LYS A 353 -5.82 -17.96 -33.03
CA LYS A 353 -4.37 -17.77 -32.94
C LYS A 353 -3.85 -18.16 -31.56
N LEU A 354 -2.58 -18.59 -31.52
CA LEU A 354 -1.82 -18.78 -30.29
C LEU A 354 -0.82 -17.63 -30.15
N PHE A 355 -0.86 -16.96 -29.00
CA PHE A 355 0.09 -15.92 -28.66
C PHE A 355 1.04 -16.43 -27.58
N VAL A 356 2.35 -16.24 -27.79
CA VAL A 356 3.41 -16.65 -26.87
C VAL A 356 4.25 -15.44 -26.49
N VAL A 357 4.34 -15.18 -25.18
CA VAL A 357 5.09 -14.07 -24.61
C VAL A 357 6.27 -14.57 -23.79
N THR A 358 7.45 -14.00 -24.01
CA THR A 358 8.67 -14.33 -23.24
C THR A 358 8.97 -13.27 -22.18
N LYS A 359 9.71 -13.65 -21.12
CA LYS A 359 10.23 -12.70 -20.11
C LYS A 359 11.10 -11.60 -20.71
N ALA A 360 11.71 -11.85 -21.87
CA ALA A 360 12.52 -10.87 -22.60
C ALA A 360 11.67 -9.85 -23.41
N GLY A 361 10.34 -9.89 -23.30
CA GLY A 361 9.41 -8.97 -23.95
C GLY A 361 9.06 -9.33 -25.40
N LYS A 362 9.39 -10.53 -25.88
CA LYS A 362 8.97 -10.96 -27.23
C LYS A 362 7.54 -11.50 -27.18
N ILE A 363 6.67 -10.98 -28.04
CA ILE A 363 5.32 -11.48 -28.32
C ILE A 363 5.36 -12.13 -29.71
N SER A 364 4.95 -13.39 -29.82
CA SER A 364 4.89 -14.13 -31.09
C SER A 364 3.48 -14.63 -31.31
N CYS A 365 2.95 -14.44 -32.51
CA CYS A 365 1.61 -14.85 -32.90
C CYS A 365 1.69 -15.98 -33.91
N PHE A 366 0.98 -17.07 -33.64
CA PHE A 366 0.90 -18.24 -34.50
C PHE A 366 -0.54 -18.47 -34.95
N GLY A 367 -0.73 -18.80 -36.23
CA GLY A 367 -2.03 -18.99 -36.83
C GLY A 367 -1.98 -19.95 -38.03
N THR A 368 -3.11 -20.06 -38.74
CA THR A 368 -3.25 -20.88 -39.94
C THR A 368 -2.52 -20.30 -41.15
N GLY A 369 -1.98 -21.19 -42.00
CA GLY A 369 -1.35 -20.83 -43.27
C GLY A 369 0.17 -20.81 -43.18
N SER A 370 0.85 -20.45 -44.27
CA SER A 370 2.31 -20.25 -44.31
C SER A 370 2.57 -18.91 -44.97
N ASN A 371 2.77 -17.88 -44.14
CA ASN A 371 3.03 -16.51 -44.60
C ASN A 371 4.46 -16.09 -44.24
N GLN A 372 4.97 -15.12 -45.00
CA GLN A 372 6.01 -14.16 -44.62
C GLN A 372 5.88 -13.64 -43.17
N PRO A 373 6.57 -14.12 -42.11
CA PRO A 373 6.27 -13.60 -40.78
C PRO A 373 6.64 -12.12 -40.64
N ILE A 374 5.71 -11.27 -40.21
CA ILE A 374 5.96 -9.84 -39.97
C ILE A 374 6.80 -9.68 -38.69
N LYS A 375 7.89 -8.91 -38.75
CA LYS A 375 8.80 -8.71 -37.61
C LYS A 375 8.83 -7.26 -37.18
N HIS A 376 8.19 -6.96 -36.04
CA HIS A 376 8.21 -5.66 -35.39
C HIS A 376 9.41 -5.54 -34.46
N LYS A 377 10.26 -4.55 -34.72
CA LYS A 377 11.45 -4.28 -33.90
C LYS A 377 11.08 -3.53 -32.62
N ILE A 378 12.00 -3.53 -31.65
CA ILE A 378 11.89 -2.66 -30.48
C ILE A 378 11.81 -1.21 -30.97
N PRO A 379 10.82 -0.41 -30.52
CA PRO A 379 10.78 1.00 -30.82
C PRO A 379 12.08 1.69 -30.38
N LYS A 380 12.58 2.64 -31.18
CA LYS A 380 13.80 3.37 -30.83
C LYS A 380 13.57 4.18 -29.56
N VAL A 381 14.43 3.98 -28.59
CA VAL A 381 14.54 4.82 -27.40
C VAL A 381 15.38 6.04 -27.78
N SER A 382 14.89 7.24 -27.45
CA SER A 382 15.64 8.48 -27.70
C SER A 382 16.64 8.68 -26.58
N LEU A 383 17.93 8.72 -26.94
CA LEU A 383 18.95 9.16 -26.00
C LEU A 383 18.84 10.67 -25.82
N ALA A 384 18.87 11.08 -24.56
CA ALA A 384 18.91 12.48 -24.19
C ALA A 384 20.13 13.19 -24.83
N LYS A 385 19.97 14.48 -25.17
CA LYS A 385 20.99 15.30 -25.81
C LYS A 385 21.61 16.27 -24.80
N ILE A 386 22.92 16.50 -24.95
CA ILE A 386 23.71 17.40 -24.11
C ILE A 386 23.60 18.84 -24.63
N GLN A 387 23.38 19.81 -23.73
CA GLN A 387 23.54 21.24 -24.03
C GLN A 387 25.02 21.65 -24.01
N LYS A 388 25.38 22.61 -24.87
CA LYS A 388 26.76 23.16 -24.91
C LYS A 388 27.18 23.86 -23.61
N GLN A 389 26.23 24.43 -22.87
CA GLN A 389 26.48 25.16 -21.61
C GLN A 389 25.45 24.74 -20.55
N SER A 390 25.58 23.50 -20.07
CA SER A 390 24.68 22.94 -19.07
C SER A 390 24.95 23.47 -17.65
N PRO A 391 23.91 23.78 -16.87
CA PRO A 391 24.06 24.15 -15.46
C PRO A 391 24.49 22.98 -14.58
N PHE A 392 24.39 21.74 -15.08
CA PHE A 392 24.61 20.53 -14.29
C PHE A 392 26.08 20.07 -14.25
N ALA A 393 26.91 20.53 -15.18
CA ALA A 393 28.32 20.15 -15.28
C ALA A 393 29.16 20.49 -14.02
N LYS A 394 28.66 21.41 -13.17
CA LYS A 394 29.31 21.84 -11.92
C LYS A 394 28.58 21.35 -10.67
N LEU A 395 27.59 20.46 -10.79
CA LEU A 395 26.94 19.87 -9.62
C LEU A 395 27.92 18.94 -8.90
N ASP A 396 27.95 19.10 -7.59
CA ASP A 396 28.69 18.26 -6.63
C ASP A 396 28.01 16.90 -6.39
N GLN A 397 26.68 16.84 -6.55
CA GLN A 397 25.90 15.62 -6.50
C GLN A 397 25.18 15.38 -7.84
N THR A 398 25.27 14.17 -8.35
CA THR A 398 24.68 13.75 -9.62
C THR A 398 23.86 12.47 -9.52
N HIS A 399 23.65 11.92 -8.31
CA HIS A 399 22.91 10.68 -8.07
C HIS A 399 21.65 10.91 -7.23
N GLY A 400 20.67 10.03 -7.39
CA GLY A 400 19.42 10.01 -6.62
C GLY A 400 18.23 10.51 -7.42
N TYR A 401 17.37 11.37 -6.89
CA TYR A 401 16.18 11.89 -7.57
C TYR A 401 16.30 13.37 -7.89
N ALA A 402 15.95 13.69 -9.14
CA ALA A 402 15.74 15.06 -9.58
C ALA A 402 14.27 15.28 -9.92
N LEU A 403 13.66 16.28 -9.31
CA LEU A 403 12.28 16.67 -9.53
C LEU A 403 12.23 17.95 -10.37
N LEU A 404 11.56 17.91 -11.51
CA LEU A 404 11.29 19.08 -12.34
C LEU A 404 9.81 19.48 -12.23
N LEU A 405 9.57 20.68 -11.72
CA LEU A 405 8.24 21.26 -11.49
C LEU A 405 7.90 22.26 -12.60
N GLY A 406 7.09 21.80 -13.57
CA GLY A 406 6.80 22.52 -14.81
C GLY A 406 7.84 22.20 -15.87
N ALA A 407 7.69 21.05 -16.53
CA ALA A 407 8.66 20.57 -17.52
C ALA A 407 8.51 21.17 -18.93
N GLY A 408 7.34 21.71 -19.26
CA GLY A 408 6.97 22.03 -20.64
C GLY A 408 7.61 23.27 -21.27
N ASP A 409 8.63 23.87 -20.64
CA ASP A 409 9.29 25.06 -21.18
C ASP A 409 10.71 24.80 -21.71
N ASP A 410 11.36 23.68 -21.36
CA ASP A 410 12.76 23.44 -21.73
C ASP A 410 13.11 21.93 -21.86
N LEU A 411 12.73 21.33 -22.99
CA LEU A 411 13.08 19.94 -23.33
C LEU A 411 14.60 19.70 -23.39
N GLU A 412 15.37 20.74 -23.72
CA GLU A 412 16.82 20.64 -23.75
C GLU A 412 17.39 20.51 -22.33
N LEU A 413 16.80 21.17 -21.34
CA LEU A 413 17.20 21.05 -19.93
C LEU A 413 16.98 19.64 -19.41
N ILE A 414 15.83 19.03 -19.72
CA ILE A 414 15.53 17.62 -19.40
C ILE A 414 16.56 16.71 -20.08
N GLY A 415 16.87 16.99 -21.35
CA GLY A 415 17.92 16.30 -22.09
C GLY A 415 19.27 16.35 -21.37
N SER A 416 19.75 17.55 -21.04
CA SER A 416 21.02 17.72 -20.33
C SER A 416 21.03 17.04 -18.96
N LEU A 417 19.94 17.14 -18.19
CA LEU A 417 19.83 16.49 -16.89
C LEU A 417 19.98 14.97 -17.02
N LEU A 418 19.28 14.34 -17.96
CA LEU A 418 19.35 12.89 -18.20
C LEU A 418 20.69 12.44 -18.79
N SER A 419 21.35 13.27 -19.59
CA SER A 419 22.62 12.93 -20.25
C SER A 419 23.85 13.11 -19.37
N GLU A 420 23.84 14.11 -18.47
CA GLU A 420 25.02 14.53 -17.72
C GLU A 420 25.02 14.07 -16.27
N THR A 421 23.89 13.56 -15.78
CA THR A 421 23.74 13.11 -14.39
C THR A 421 23.23 11.67 -14.33
N ASN A 422 23.33 11.10 -13.13
CA ASN A 422 22.79 9.79 -12.77
C ASN A 422 21.47 9.91 -11.96
N PHE A 423 20.74 11.02 -12.11
CA PHE A 423 19.47 11.20 -11.42
C PHE A 423 18.35 10.37 -12.07
N ARG A 424 17.50 9.82 -11.21
CA ARG A 424 16.11 9.45 -11.51
C ARG A 424 15.30 10.72 -11.67
N VAL A 425 14.97 11.06 -12.91
CA VAL A 425 14.25 12.29 -13.21
C VAL A 425 12.74 12.05 -13.13
N ILE A 426 12.07 12.91 -12.37
CA ILE A 426 10.63 12.96 -12.23
C ILE A 426 10.17 14.32 -12.71
N VAL A 427 9.21 14.33 -13.62
CA VAL A 427 8.60 15.52 -14.18
C VAL A 427 7.16 15.63 -13.69
N VAL A 428 6.78 16.82 -13.21
CA VAL A 428 5.39 17.19 -12.95
C VAL A 428 5.01 18.33 -13.89
N ASP A 429 3.96 18.13 -14.69
CA ASP A 429 3.44 19.18 -15.57
C ASP A 429 1.92 19.04 -15.74
N PRO A 430 1.14 20.14 -15.71
CA PRO A 430 -0.31 20.05 -15.79
C PRO A 430 -0.83 20.04 -17.23
N ARG A 431 0.03 20.25 -18.25
CA ARG A 431 -0.37 20.41 -19.66
C ARG A 431 -0.41 19.05 -20.38
N PRO A 432 -1.58 18.52 -20.76
CA PRO A 432 -1.70 17.18 -21.33
C PRO A 432 -0.93 17.00 -22.65
N GLU A 433 -0.81 18.04 -23.47
CA GLU A 433 -0.07 18.01 -24.73
C GLU A 433 1.44 17.85 -24.50
N LYS A 434 1.98 18.51 -23.47
CA LYS A 434 3.40 18.43 -23.11
C LYS A 434 3.73 17.11 -22.44
N VAL A 435 2.86 16.67 -21.53
CA VAL A 435 2.92 15.35 -20.92
C VAL A 435 2.92 14.26 -21.99
N ARG A 436 2.05 14.35 -23.01
CA ARG A 436 2.01 13.42 -24.13
C ARG A 436 3.31 13.44 -24.96
N GLU A 437 3.79 14.63 -25.33
CA GLU A 437 5.06 14.79 -26.06
C GLU A 437 6.24 14.10 -25.34
N LEU A 438 6.34 14.29 -24.03
CA LEU A 438 7.39 13.66 -23.20
C LEU A 438 7.23 12.13 -23.14
N ARG A 439 6.00 11.63 -22.98
CA ARG A 439 5.68 10.19 -22.92
C ARG A 439 5.95 9.48 -24.25
N ASP A 440 5.69 10.15 -25.37
CA ASP A 440 5.93 9.60 -26.71
C ASP A 440 7.43 9.54 -27.05
N GLY A 441 8.22 10.51 -26.58
CA GLY A 441 9.66 10.61 -26.86
C GLY A 441 10.53 9.47 -26.30
N ARG A 442 10.00 8.69 -25.33
CA ARG A 442 10.69 7.58 -24.64
C ARG A 442 12.14 7.93 -24.26
N TRP A 443 12.29 9.02 -23.52
CA TRP A 443 13.57 9.54 -23.06
C TRP A 443 14.22 8.56 -22.07
N THR A 444 15.52 8.31 -22.26
CA THR A 444 16.31 7.46 -21.37
C THR A 444 17.64 8.13 -21.07
N SER A 445 18.04 8.08 -19.81
CA SER A 445 19.37 8.52 -19.40
C SER A 445 20.42 7.62 -20.06
N ALA A 446 21.40 8.22 -20.73
CA ALA A 446 22.52 7.47 -21.28
C ALA A 446 23.42 6.89 -20.17
N ALA A 447 23.44 7.55 -19.00
CA ALA A 447 24.32 7.19 -17.91
C ALA A 447 23.74 6.06 -17.03
N THR A 448 22.43 6.09 -16.72
CA THR A 448 21.78 5.07 -15.88
C THR A 448 20.97 4.04 -16.66
N GLY A 449 20.57 4.35 -17.90
CA GLY A 449 19.62 3.54 -18.67
C GLY A 449 18.19 3.59 -18.14
N GLU A 450 17.90 4.44 -17.16
CA GLU A 450 16.56 4.62 -16.59
C GLU A 450 15.71 5.58 -17.43
N GLN A 451 14.40 5.33 -17.44
CA GLN A 451 13.43 6.15 -18.15
C GLN A 451 12.90 7.29 -17.27
N LEU A 452 12.57 8.39 -17.92
CA LEU A 452 11.91 9.55 -17.32
C LEU A 452 10.53 9.17 -16.75
N SER A 453 10.25 9.52 -15.49
CA SER A 453 8.90 9.41 -14.92
C SER A 453 8.14 10.72 -15.10
N ILE A 454 6.89 10.64 -15.55
CA ILE A 454 6.08 11.82 -15.91
C ILE A 454 4.73 11.74 -15.21
N VAL A 455 4.43 12.75 -14.40
CA VAL A 455 3.21 12.88 -13.61
C VAL A 455 2.41 14.06 -14.14
N GLU A 456 1.19 13.80 -14.60
CA GLU A 456 0.22 14.83 -15.01
C GLU A 456 -0.48 15.39 -13.78
N ASP A 457 0.10 16.41 -13.16
CA ASP A 457 -0.40 17.06 -11.94
C ASP A 457 0.02 18.54 -11.93
N ASP A 458 -0.62 19.34 -11.09
CA ASP A 458 -0.28 20.77 -10.95
C ASP A 458 0.95 20.93 -10.03
N PRO A 459 2.08 21.48 -10.51
CA PRO A 459 3.29 21.68 -9.72
C PRO A 459 3.06 22.46 -8.43
N THR A 460 2.06 23.33 -8.36
CA THR A 460 1.77 24.19 -7.21
C THR A 460 0.90 23.52 -6.14
N THR A 461 0.20 22.43 -6.49
CA THR A 461 -0.72 21.73 -5.59
C THR A 461 -0.42 20.24 -5.40
N VAL A 462 0.51 19.67 -6.19
CA VAL A 462 0.97 18.28 -6.06
C VAL A 462 1.47 17.98 -4.64
N ILE A 463 1.01 16.85 -4.07
CA ILE A 463 1.44 16.37 -2.74
C ILE A 463 2.61 15.41 -2.92
N LEU A 464 3.82 15.92 -2.67
CA LEU A 464 5.09 15.20 -2.82
C LEU A 464 5.54 14.60 -1.49
N PRO A 465 6.27 13.46 -1.49
CA PRO A 465 6.92 12.97 -0.29
C PRO A 465 8.00 13.97 0.18
N PRO A 466 8.22 14.15 1.48
CA PRO A 466 9.31 15.00 1.97
C PRO A 466 10.69 14.34 1.73
N TYR A 467 11.74 15.15 1.70
CA TYR A 467 13.16 14.74 1.78
C TYR A 467 13.73 13.84 0.68
N PHE A 468 13.00 13.51 -0.39
CA PHE A 468 13.46 12.52 -1.37
C PHE A 468 14.37 13.09 -2.47
N ALA A 469 14.29 14.39 -2.77
CA ALA A 469 14.91 14.97 -3.96
C ALA A 469 16.29 15.57 -3.63
N GLU A 470 17.37 15.06 -4.23
CA GLU A 470 18.67 15.73 -4.22
C GLU A 470 18.65 17.03 -5.05
N LEU A 471 17.83 17.08 -6.10
CA LEU A 471 17.68 18.25 -6.96
C LEU A 471 16.20 18.56 -7.21
N ILE A 472 15.79 19.81 -7.00
CA ILE A 472 14.50 20.33 -7.45
C ILE A 472 14.77 21.45 -8.45
N LEU A 473 14.17 21.37 -9.63
CA LEU A 473 14.21 22.38 -10.66
C LEU A 473 12.82 23.00 -10.81
N ILE A 474 12.74 24.33 -10.76
CA ILE A 474 11.52 25.06 -11.06
C ILE A 474 11.58 25.51 -12.52
N GLY A 475 10.59 25.07 -13.31
CA GLY A 475 10.45 25.48 -14.71
C GLY A 475 9.94 26.91 -14.84
N ASN A 476 10.28 27.58 -15.94
CA ASN A 476 10.08 29.02 -16.14
C ASN A 476 8.61 29.48 -15.99
N SER A 477 7.65 28.67 -16.42
CA SER A 477 6.21 28.93 -16.35
C SER A 477 5.60 28.73 -14.98
N THR A 478 6.36 28.27 -13.98
CA THR A 478 5.84 27.90 -12.66
C THR A 478 6.25 28.94 -11.63
N SER A 479 5.27 29.52 -10.95
CA SER A 479 5.47 30.40 -9.79
C SER A 479 4.83 29.78 -8.55
N PHE A 480 5.38 30.07 -7.38
CA PHE A 480 4.90 29.53 -6.11
C PHE A 480 4.61 30.65 -5.12
N GLU A 481 3.45 30.59 -4.49
CA GLU A 481 3.18 31.35 -3.27
C GLU A 481 4.10 30.86 -2.13
N PRO A 482 4.38 31.67 -1.10
CA PRO A 482 5.28 31.32 0.00
C PRO A 482 4.97 29.95 0.65
N THR A 483 3.69 29.66 0.92
CA THR A 483 3.25 28.39 1.50
C THR A 483 3.42 27.21 0.55
N GLN A 484 3.29 27.43 -0.76
CA GLN A 484 3.51 26.41 -1.77
C GLN A 484 5.00 26.10 -1.92
N LEU A 485 5.85 27.13 -1.96
CA LEU A 485 7.30 26.96 -2.04
C LEU A 485 7.86 26.25 -0.80
N LYS A 486 7.32 26.53 0.40
CA LYS A 486 7.69 25.79 1.61
C LYS A 486 7.44 24.29 1.48
N ARG A 487 6.28 23.88 0.93
CA ARG A 487 5.97 22.46 0.68
C ARG A 487 6.91 21.82 -0.34
N VAL A 488 7.28 22.57 -1.40
CA VAL A 488 8.29 22.10 -2.36
C VAL A 488 9.66 21.95 -1.68
N PHE A 489 10.08 22.92 -0.88
CA PHE A 489 11.33 22.86 -0.13
C PHE A 489 11.38 21.69 0.86
N GLU A 490 10.25 21.32 1.47
CA GLU A 490 10.16 20.13 2.34
C GLU A 490 10.49 18.82 1.61
N SER A 491 10.28 18.76 0.29
CA SER A 491 10.68 17.62 -0.56
C SER A 491 12.20 17.52 -0.79
N LEU A 492 12.93 18.60 -0.49
CA LEU A 492 14.36 18.66 -0.71
C LEU A 492 15.11 17.85 0.36
N ARG A 493 15.99 16.97 -0.11
CA ARG A 493 16.79 16.08 0.74
C ARG A 493 17.68 16.88 1.69
N PRO A 494 17.68 16.56 3.00
CA PRO A 494 18.69 17.07 3.93
C PRO A 494 20.12 16.73 3.50
N PHE A 495 21.11 17.35 4.14
CA PHE A 495 22.53 17.15 3.84
C PHE A 495 22.93 17.48 2.39
N GLY A 496 22.44 18.60 1.85
CA GLY A 496 22.97 19.21 0.63
C GLY A 496 22.06 19.16 -0.60
N GLY A 497 20.79 18.76 -0.47
CA GLY A 497 19.83 18.88 -1.57
C GLY A 497 19.69 20.32 -2.06
N LYS A 498 19.50 20.51 -3.37
CA LYS A 498 19.46 21.83 -4.02
C LYS A 498 18.15 22.07 -4.75
N LEU A 499 17.54 23.23 -4.51
CA LEU A 499 16.47 23.79 -5.33
C LEU A 499 17.06 24.86 -6.23
N MET A 500 16.76 24.80 -7.53
CA MET A 500 17.27 25.72 -8.55
C MET A 500 16.11 26.35 -9.33
N ALA A 501 16.12 27.68 -9.42
CA ALA A 501 15.16 28.49 -10.18
C ALA A 501 15.91 29.55 -11.01
N ARG A 502 15.35 30.01 -12.14
CA ARG A 502 15.99 31.07 -12.96
C ARG A 502 15.84 32.44 -12.29
N LEU A 503 16.80 33.34 -12.52
CA LEU A 503 16.90 34.68 -11.89
C LEU A 503 15.63 35.54 -12.05
N ASN A 504 14.88 35.34 -13.13
CA ASN A 504 13.66 36.10 -13.43
C ASN A 504 12.40 35.50 -12.76
N GLN A 505 12.54 34.44 -11.98
CA GLN A 505 11.46 33.91 -11.16
C GLN A 505 11.54 34.52 -9.77
N GLU A 506 10.48 35.21 -9.36
CA GLU A 506 10.33 35.74 -8.01
C GLU A 506 10.18 34.56 -7.03
N LEU A 507 11.29 34.16 -6.41
CA LEU A 507 11.23 33.34 -5.20
C LEU A 507 11.01 34.29 -4.01
N PRO A 508 10.00 34.05 -3.15
CA PRO A 508 9.77 34.88 -1.98
C PRO A 508 11.03 35.03 -1.12
N ASP A 509 11.38 36.28 -0.78
CA ASP A 509 12.60 36.59 -0.01
C ASP A 509 12.47 36.30 1.49
N ASP A 510 11.24 36.35 2.04
CA ASP A 510 10.93 36.18 3.46
C ASP A 510 10.39 34.79 3.79
N LEU A 511 11.21 33.74 3.63
CA LEU A 511 10.85 32.38 4.01
C LEU A 511 11.79 31.80 5.05
N ASP A 512 11.24 31.50 6.23
CA ASP A 512 11.91 30.71 7.26
C ASP A 512 11.94 29.22 6.82
N LEU A 513 12.95 28.89 6.02
CA LEU A 513 13.22 27.56 5.51
C LEU A 513 14.37 26.93 6.30
N GLU A 514 14.04 25.87 7.04
CA GLU A 514 14.97 25.12 7.88
C GLU A 514 16.22 24.67 7.10
N GLY A 515 17.39 25.15 7.53
CA GLY A 515 18.68 24.77 6.94
C GLY A 515 18.92 25.34 5.54
N ALA A 516 18.08 26.27 5.06
CA ALA A 516 18.24 26.84 3.73
C ALA A 516 19.42 27.82 3.66
N LYS A 517 20.23 27.69 2.61
CA LYS A 517 21.20 28.71 2.17
C LYS A 517 20.93 29.10 0.74
N LYS A 518 20.64 30.38 0.52
CA LYS A 518 20.37 30.98 -0.80
C LYS A 518 21.65 31.61 -1.36
N PHE A 519 21.94 31.33 -2.62
CA PHE A 519 22.97 32.04 -3.38
C PHE A 519 22.54 32.18 -4.85
N GLN A 520 23.12 33.15 -5.55
CA GLN A 520 22.86 33.38 -6.98
C GLN A 520 24.11 33.09 -7.79
N THR A 521 23.95 32.46 -8.96
CA THR A 521 25.05 32.20 -9.89
C THR A 521 25.19 33.32 -10.91
N GLU A 522 26.41 33.52 -11.42
CA GLU A 522 26.67 34.42 -12.56
C GLU A 522 25.88 34.04 -13.82
N SER A 523 25.47 32.77 -13.94
CA SER A 523 24.65 32.22 -15.03
C SER A 523 23.14 32.44 -14.87
N GLY A 524 22.72 33.23 -13.87
CA GLY A 524 21.32 33.60 -13.68
C GLY A 524 20.46 32.51 -13.06
N TRP A 525 21.01 31.70 -12.16
CA TRP A 525 20.25 30.76 -11.33
C TRP A 525 20.25 31.22 -9.87
N THR A 526 19.09 31.18 -9.24
CA THR A 526 18.96 31.20 -7.79
C THR A 526 18.99 29.77 -7.29
N ILE A 527 19.89 29.47 -6.36
CA ILE A 527 20.06 28.15 -5.76
C ILE A 527 19.80 28.25 -4.27
N ILE A 528 18.92 27.39 -3.76
CA ILE A 528 18.66 27.20 -2.35
C ILE A 528 19.13 25.79 -1.97
N THR A 529 20.14 25.70 -1.12
CA THR A 529 20.63 24.42 -0.59
C THR A 529 20.02 24.16 0.78
N ARG A 530 19.55 22.93 1.05
CA ARG A 530 19.20 22.49 2.40
C ARG A 530 20.42 21.84 3.05
N GLU A 531 21.10 22.58 3.89
CA GLU A 531 22.32 22.12 4.55
C GLU A 531 22.05 21.40 5.88
N GLY A 532 22.87 20.40 6.15
CA GLY A 532 22.89 19.72 7.44
C GLY A 532 21.67 18.86 7.72
N ALA A 533 21.56 18.47 8.99
CA ALA A 533 20.50 17.63 9.50
C ALA A 533 19.19 18.43 9.71
N LEU A 534 18.08 17.72 9.77
CA LEU A 534 16.81 18.29 10.20
C LEU A 534 16.90 18.71 11.68
N SER A 535 16.41 19.89 12.03
CA SER A 535 16.31 20.36 13.41
C SER A 535 15.50 19.38 14.24
N GLY A 536 16.05 19.00 15.39
CA GLY A 536 15.49 17.99 16.27
C GLY A 536 15.71 16.54 15.83
N SER A 537 16.29 16.27 14.66
CA SER A 537 16.71 14.91 14.28
C SER A 537 18.04 14.53 14.93
N ALA A 538 18.30 13.23 15.01
CA ALA A 538 19.53 12.70 15.59
C ALA A 538 20.15 11.59 14.72
N ASN A 539 21.48 11.52 14.70
CA ASN A 539 22.19 10.35 14.20
C ASN A 539 22.05 9.20 15.21
N TYR A 540 22.28 7.98 14.74
CA TYR A 540 22.32 6.78 15.55
C TYR A 540 23.55 5.93 15.20
N GLU A 541 24.46 5.76 16.15
CA GLU A 541 25.75 5.08 15.91
C GLU A 541 25.73 3.57 16.22
N GLY A 542 24.59 3.04 16.66
CA GLY A 542 24.40 1.63 17.01
C GLY A 542 24.35 1.37 18.52
N ASN A 543 24.71 0.14 18.92
CA ASN A 543 24.89 -0.26 20.32
C ASN A 543 23.68 -0.08 21.26
N TRP A 544 22.46 -0.03 20.73
CA TRP A 544 21.23 0.16 21.51
C TRP A 544 21.25 1.44 22.35
N GLU A 545 21.98 2.46 21.90
CA GLU A 545 22.05 3.76 22.56
C GLU A 545 20.77 4.56 22.35
N GLU A 546 20.57 5.60 23.16
CA GLU A 546 19.45 6.50 22.99
C GLU A 546 19.67 7.36 21.74
N SER A 547 18.60 7.63 20.98
CA SER A 547 18.67 8.49 19.79
C SER A 547 18.24 9.91 20.09
N TRP A 548 17.22 10.12 20.94
CA TRP A 548 16.63 11.43 21.22
C TRP A 548 16.14 12.21 19.98
N ASP A 549 15.82 11.52 18.88
CA ASP A 549 15.23 12.14 17.70
C ASP A 549 13.81 12.65 18.00
N LYS A 550 13.65 13.98 18.03
CA LYS A 550 12.41 14.69 18.38
C LYS A 550 11.41 14.78 17.23
N ARG A 551 11.84 14.49 15.99
CA ARG A 551 10.96 14.56 14.82
C ARG A 551 10.19 13.26 14.61
N VAL A 552 10.72 12.14 15.11
CA VAL A 552 10.00 10.88 15.11
C VAL A 552 8.93 10.93 16.19
N ARG A 553 7.69 11.15 15.79
CA ARG A 553 6.53 11.23 16.70
C ARG A 553 5.26 10.75 16.01
N GLY A 554 4.39 10.10 16.77
CA GLY A 554 3.10 9.63 16.27
C GLY A 554 2.14 10.79 15.94
N PRO A 555 1.24 10.63 14.96
CA PRO A 555 1.10 9.47 14.09
C PRO A 555 2.20 9.39 13.01
N LEU A 556 2.51 8.18 12.54
CA LEU A 556 3.55 7.93 11.52
C LEU A 556 2.96 7.30 10.25
N GLY A 557 3.39 7.78 9.07
CA GLY A 557 2.98 7.29 7.76
C GLY A 557 4.20 6.91 6.89
N VAL A 558 3.98 6.09 5.88
CA VAL A 558 4.99 5.58 4.96
C VAL A 558 5.60 6.71 4.13
N LEU A 559 6.94 6.79 4.15
CA LEU A 559 7.72 7.69 3.29
C LEU A 559 8.20 6.97 2.03
N TRP A 560 8.82 5.81 2.22
CA TRP A 560 9.31 4.95 1.14
C TRP A 560 9.31 3.47 1.55
N PHE A 561 9.29 2.58 0.57
CA PHE A 561 9.48 1.14 0.79
C PHE A 561 10.11 0.44 -0.40
N ASP A 562 10.93 -0.59 -0.11
CA ASP A 562 11.63 -1.40 -1.12
C ASP A 562 12.10 -2.74 -0.52
N ASP A 563 12.19 -3.79 -1.34
CA ASP A 563 12.67 -5.12 -0.93
C ASP A 563 14.15 -5.39 -1.29
N SER A 564 14.86 -4.43 -1.87
CA SER A 564 16.33 -4.49 -2.07
C SER A 564 17.11 -4.40 -0.76
N LEU A 565 16.51 -3.81 0.28
CA LEU A 565 17.07 -3.73 1.63
C LEU A 565 16.62 -4.92 2.51
N SER A 566 16.42 -6.09 1.91
CA SER A 566 15.80 -7.26 2.55
C SER A 566 16.74 -8.38 3.01
N HIS A 567 17.96 -8.06 3.44
CA HIS A 567 18.98 -9.09 3.65
C HIS A 567 19.69 -9.11 5.03
N PHE A 568 19.04 -8.63 6.10
CA PHE A 568 19.72 -8.40 7.40
C PHE A 568 19.33 -9.35 8.54
N LYS A 569 19.08 -10.64 8.24
CA LYS A 569 18.63 -11.60 9.25
C LYS A 569 19.61 -11.68 10.44
N ARG A 570 19.17 -11.20 11.61
CA ARG A 570 19.94 -11.22 12.88
C ARG A 570 21.31 -10.51 12.77
N SER A 571 21.43 -9.55 11.87
CA SER A 571 22.63 -8.70 11.69
C SER A 571 22.91 -7.80 12.89
N PRO A 572 24.13 -7.23 13.00
CA PRO A 572 24.40 -6.11 13.90
C PRO A 572 23.38 -4.98 13.67
N GLN A 573 23.16 -4.14 14.68
CA GLN A 573 22.31 -2.97 14.48
C GLN A 573 22.90 -2.05 13.41
N PRO A 574 22.07 -1.55 12.48
CA PRO A 574 22.53 -0.59 11.51
C PRO A 574 22.78 0.76 12.19
N LYS A 575 23.65 1.55 11.55
CA LYS A 575 23.91 2.95 11.91
C LYS A 575 23.16 3.87 10.96
N PHE A 576 22.75 5.04 11.45
CA PHE A 576 22.08 6.08 10.67
C PHE A 576 22.83 7.38 10.90
N ILE A 577 23.70 7.73 9.95
CA ILE A 577 24.64 8.84 10.10
C ILE A 577 24.52 9.72 8.87
N ASP A 578 24.19 10.98 9.08
CA ASP A 578 24.13 12.03 8.05
C ASP A 578 23.24 11.66 6.87
N GLY A 579 22.09 11.04 7.15
CA GLY A 579 21.12 10.61 6.15
C GLY A 579 21.51 9.33 5.41
N VAL A 580 22.51 8.59 5.89
CA VAL A 580 22.94 7.30 5.33
C VAL A 580 22.74 6.19 6.35
N MET A 581 22.03 5.14 5.94
CA MET A 581 21.92 3.88 6.65
C MET A 581 23.11 3.01 6.29
N ILE A 582 23.87 2.58 7.30
CA ILE A 582 25.02 1.69 7.17
C ILE A 582 24.65 0.39 7.86
N SER A 583 24.55 -0.67 7.08
CA SER A 583 24.04 -1.96 7.53
C SER A 583 25.03 -3.06 7.17
N THR A 584 25.17 -4.07 8.02
CA THR A 584 26.11 -5.18 7.80
C THR A 584 25.35 -6.49 7.75
N PRO A 585 25.01 -7.00 6.56
CA PRO A 585 24.30 -8.26 6.42
C PRO A 585 25.12 -9.44 6.99
N LYS A 586 24.43 -10.56 7.20
CA LYS A 586 25.06 -11.84 7.53
C LYS A 586 24.89 -12.81 6.38
N ASP A 587 25.93 -13.59 6.10
CA ASP A 587 25.81 -14.73 5.20
C ASP A 587 25.21 -15.90 5.96
N TRP A 588 23.88 -15.94 6.02
CA TRP A 588 23.17 -17.07 6.61
C TRP A 588 23.09 -18.29 5.68
N THR A 589 23.52 -18.15 4.42
CA THR A 589 23.51 -19.23 3.41
C THR A 589 24.76 -20.09 3.44
N ASP A 590 25.87 -19.56 3.96
CA ASP A 590 27.13 -20.29 4.15
C ASP A 590 26.97 -21.49 5.10
N GLU A 591 26.95 -22.69 4.53
CA GLU A 591 26.79 -23.95 5.26
C GLU A 591 28.00 -24.28 6.14
N THR A 592 29.19 -23.71 5.86
CA THR A 592 30.43 -24.04 6.57
C THR A 592 30.49 -23.48 8.00
N THR A 593 29.65 -22.49 8.31
CA THR A 593 29.67 -21.75 9.59
C THR A 593 28.50 -22.07 10.50
N ARG A 594 27.63 -23.02 10.13
CA ARG A 594 26.43 -23.40 10.89
C ARG A 594 26.73 -24.44 11.98
N THR A 595 27.60 -24.11 12.93
CA THR A 595 28.02 -25.02 14.02
C THR A 595 27.82 -24.39 15.40
N GLY A 596 26.63 -24.55 15.99
CA GLY A 596 26.41 -24.28 17.42
C GLY A 596 25.56 -23.03 17.71
N LYS A 597 26.10 -22.09 18.51
CA LYS A 597 25.40 -20.86 18.96
C LYS A 597 25.95 -19.58 18.30
N VAL A 598 27.16 -19.66 17.72
CA VAL A 598 27.88 -18.59 17.05
C VAL A 598 27.99 -19.03 15.60
N ASP A 599 27.13 -18.49 14.75
CA ASP A 599 26.94 -18.95 13.39
C ASP A 599 26.80 -17.72 12.50
N TYR A 600 27.38 -17.79 11.31
CA TYR A 600 27.40 -16.79 10.22
C TYR A 600 28.54 -15.77 10.25
N ARG A 601 29.19 -15.63 9.10
CA ARG A 601 30.09 -14.53 8.76
C ARG A 601 29.29 -13.27 8.40
N LEU A 602 29.96 -12.12 8.50
CA LEU A 602 29.42 -10.87 7.99
C LEU A 602 29.63 -10.80 6.47
N LEU A 603 28.72 -10.11 5.79
CA LEU A 603 28.92 -9.64 4.43
C LEU A 603 29.40 -8.18 4.46
N ALA A 604 29.92 -7.71 3.33
CA ALA A 604 30.35 -6.33 3.17
C ALA A 604 29.22 -5.35 3.54
N PRO A 605 29.54 -4.19 4.17
CA PRO A 605 28.52 -3.23 4.54
C PRO A 605 27.78 -2.67 3.33
N VAL A 606 26.46 -2.53 3.49
CA VAL A 606 25.57 -1.89 2.52
C VAL A 606 25.26 -0.48 3.01
N PHE A 607 25.53 0.51 2.16
CA PHE A 607 25.24 1.92 2.36
C PHE A 607 23.99 2.28 1.58
N SER A 608 23.00 2.86 2.26
CA SER A 608 21.71 3.20 1.64
C SER A 608 21.25 4.57 2.09
N ASP A 609 20.54 5.28 1.22
CA ASP A 609 19.93 6.55 1.56
C ASP A 609 18.73 6.36 2.50
N VAL A 610 18.70 7.12 3.60
CA VAL A 610 17.65 7.01 4.63
C VAL A 610 16.30 7.53 4.15
N TYR A 611 16.27 8.48 3.22
CA TYR A 611 15.04 9.16 2.80
C TYR A 611 14.37 8.52 1.56
N THR A 612 15.08 7.64 0.85
CA THR A 612 14.58 7.01 -0.37
C THR A 612 14.75 5.49 -0.41
N GLY A 613 15.54 4.92 0.50
CA GLY A 613 15.86 3.49 0.53
C GLY A 613 16.81 3.03 -0.58
N ARG A 614 17.31 3.95 -1.42
CA ARG A 614 18.22 3.62 -2.52
C ARG A 614 19.56 3.14 -1.99
N ILE A 615 20.04 2.00 -2.50
CA ILE A 615 21.41 1.54 -2.25
C ILE A 615 22.39 2.49 -2.96
N LEU A 616 23.36 3.00 -2.22
CA LEU A 616 24.34 3.95 -2.72
C LEU A 616 25.42 3.22 -3.53
N SER A 617 25.86 3.83 -4.63
CA SER A 617 27.00 3.37 -5.42
C SER A 617 28.32 3.57 -4.69
N ASP A 618 29.40 2.92 -5.14
CA ASP A 618 30.70 2.92 -4.46
C ASP A 618 31.35 4.31 -4.34
N ASN A 619 30.96 5.25 -5.21
CA ASN A 619 31.47 6.62 -5.22
C ASN A 619 30.70 7.57 -4.30
N GLU A 620 29.55 7.14 -3.79
CA GLU A 620 28.70 7.94 -2.90
C GLU A 620 29.08 7.73 -1.42
N ALA A 621 28.91 8.77 -0.61
CA ALA A 621 29.28 8.81 0.81
C ALA A 621 30.74 8.39 1.11
N PRO A 622 31.76 8.92 0.40
CA PRO A 622 33.14 8.44 0.48
C PRO A 622 33.73 8.51 1.89
N SER A 623 33.41 9.56 2.65
CA SER A 623 33.86 9.71 4.05
C SER A 623 33.31 8.61 4.96
N LEU A 624 32.02 8.26 4.82
CA LEU A 624 31.41 7.19 5.61
C LEU A 624 31.93 5.81 5.17
N ARG A 625 32.11 5.59 3.86
CA ARG A 625 32.73 4.35 3.35
C ARG A 625 34.13 4.15 3.91
N LYS A 626 34.96 5.20 3.92
CA LYS A 626 36.30 5.15 4.51
C LYS A 626 36.27 4.75 5.99
N SER A 627 35.28 5.23 6.74
CA SER A 627 35.16 4.96 8.18
C SER A 627 34.55 3.59 8.51
N PHE A 628 33.65 3.07 7.68
CA PHE A 628 32.81 1.92 8.04
C PHE A 628 32.93 0.69 7.13
N SER A 629 33.75 0.73 6.07
CA SER A 629 33.93 -0.44 5.18
C SER A 629 34.92 -1.47 5.74
N ASN A 630 35.82 -1.07 6.64
CA ASN A 630 36.83 -1.97 7.19
C ASN A 630 36.26 -2.77 8.38
N ILE A 631 35.62 -3.90 8.08
CA ILE A 631 35.05 -4.83 9.07
C ILE A 631 35.64 -6.22 8.93
N ASP A 632 35.66 -6.98 10.01
CA ASP A 632 36.09 -8.38 10.02
C ASP A 632 35.00 -9.28 9.41
N LEU A 633 35.27 -9.79 8.20
CA LEU A 633 34.38 -10.71 7.46
C LEU A 633 34.70 -12.19 7.72
N GLU A 634 35.84 -12.48 8.35
CA GLU A 634 36.33 -13.85 8.53
C GLU A 634 35.84 -14.46 9.84
N THR A 635 35.77 -13.63 10.91
CA THR A 635 35.31 -14.10 12.22
C THR A 635 33.81 -14.35 12.25
N VAL A 636 33.44 -15.61 12.55
CA VAL A 636 32.05 -16.02 12.76
C VAL A 636 31.44 -15.23 13.91
N GLN A 637 30.28 -14.65 13.66
CA GLN A 637 29.57 -13.78 14.58
C GLN A 637 28.52 -14.54 15.39
N PRO A 638 28.08 -14.01 16.56
CA PRO A 638 27.02 -14.64 17.33
C PRO A 638 25.74 -14.74 16.49
N SER A 639 24.98 -15.83 16.65
CA SER A 639 23.75 -16.03 15.88
C SER A 639 22.71 -14.90 16.07
N GLN A 640 22.75 -14.18 17.20
CA GLN A 640 21.88 -13.04 17.52
C GLN A 640 22.64 -11.93 18.25
N TYR A 641 22.27 -10.67 17.98
CA TYR A 641 22.71 -9.50 18.75
C TYR A 641 21.61 -9.02 19.69
N ARG A 642 21.91 -8.77 20.96
CA ARG A 642 20.89 -8.35 21.93
C ARG A 642 21.30 -7.05 22.63
N PRO A 643 20.32 -6.25 23.06
CA PRO A 643 20.60 -5.16 23.99
C PRO A 643 21.35 -5.72 25.21
N PRO A 644 22.45 -5.08 25.67
CA PRO A 644 23.21 -5.56 26.82
C PRO A 644 22.36 -5.73 28.11
N ARG A 645 21.24 -5.00 28.18
CA ARG A 645 20.29 -5.03 29.32
C ARG A 645 19.33 -6.22 29.28
N GLN A 646 19.19 -6.90 28.14
CA GLN A 646 18.31 -8.06 28.01
C GLN A 646 19.02 -9.32 28.53
N LYS A 647 18.51 -9.88 29.64
CA LYS A 647 19.10 -11.05 30.31
C LYS A 647 18.40 -12.37 30.01
N ASP A 648 17.20 -12.34 29.45
CA ASP A 648 16.37 -13.52 29.19
C ASP A 648 16.26 -13.89 27.71
N ASP A 649 16.31 -15.19 27.48
CA ASP A 649 16.20 -15.84 26.20
C ASP A 649 14.71 -16.10 25.91
N TRP A 650 14.11 -15.32 25.00
CA TRP A 650 12.90 -15.64 24.21
C TRP A 650 11.50 -15.22 24.68
N LYS A 651 11.30 -14.79 25.93
CA LYS A 651 10.02 -14.21 26.40
C LYS A 651 10.24 -13.16 27.50
N PRO A 652 10.75 -11.98 27.13
CA PRO A 652 10.97 -10.91 28.09
C PRO A 652 9.68 -10.47 28.75
N LYS A 653 9.76 -10.09 30.04
CA LYS A 653 8.65 -9.48 30.77
C LYS A 653 8.15 -8.23 30.04
N ALA A 654 6.89 -7.85 30.30
CA ALA A 654 6.33 -6.61 29.79
C ALA A 654 7.26 -5.44 30.13
N PRO A 655 7.63 -4.61 29.14
CA PRO A 655 8.59 -3.55 29.38
C PRO A 655 7.96 -2.44 30.22
N GLN A 656 8.77 -1.87 31.11
CA GLN A 656 8.43 -0.72 31.94
C GLN A 656 9.54 0.32 31.78
N ALA A 657 9.18 1.58 31.51
CA ALA A 657 10.15 2.66 31.32
C ALA A 657 9.74 3.93 32.08
N GLY A 658 10.16 4.01 33.35
CA GLY A 658 9.88 5.15 34.21
C GLY A 658 8.42 5.27 34.64
N THR A 659 7.98 6.51 34.87
CA THR A 659 6.61 6.87 35.26
C THR A 659 5.95 7.74 34.18
N ARG A 660 4.62 7.64 34.06
CA ARG A 660 3.79 8.49 33.20
C ARG A 660 2.69 9.17 34.02
N THR A 661 2.11 10.23 33.45
CA THR A 661 0.81 10.75 33.89
C THR A 661 -0.27 9.99 33.14
N ASN A 662 -1.18 9.33 33.86
CA ASN A 662 -2.28 8.61 33.24
C ASN A 662 -3.18 9.61 32.47
N PRO A 663 -3.46 9.40 31.17
CA PRO A 663 -4.19 10.35 30.34
C PRO A 663 -5.67 10.50 30.75
N MET A 664 -6.24 9.55 31.51
CA MET A 664 -7.62 9.65 32.00
C MET A 664 -7.72 10.29 33.37
N THR A 665 -6.91 9.81 34.32
CA THR A 665 -7.03 10.20 35.74
C THR A 665 -6.14 11.39 36.10
N LEU A 666 -5.13 11.68 35.28
CA LEU A 666 -4.05 12.65 35.54
C LEU A 666 -3.19 12.31 36.78
N GLU A 667 -3.29 11.08 37.29
CA GLU A 667 -2.46 10.57 38.38
C GLU A 667 -1.13 10.01 37.82
N SER A 668 -0.08 10.04 38.63
CA SER A 668 1.22 9.45 38.28
C SER A 668 1.20 7.94 38.48
N GLU A 669 1.68 7.19 37.49
CA GLU A 669 1.75 5.72 37.53
C GLU A 669 3.00 5.18 36.81
N PRO A 670 3.40 3.92 37.05
CA PRO A 670 4.44 3.27 36.23
C PRO A 670 4.04 3.24 34.75
N ARG A 671 4.97 3.61 33.87
CA ARG A 671 4.75 3.51 32.42
C ARG A 671 4.98 2.06 31.98
N VAL A 672 3.89 1.36 31.68
CA VAL A 672 3.88 -0.04 31.21
C VAL A 672 3.36 -0.09 29.78
N PHE A 673 3.95 -0.96 28.98
CA PHE A 673 3.61 -1.10 27.57
C PHE A 673 2.92 -2.43 27.27
N PRO A 674 1.75 -2.45 26.62
CA PRO A 674 1.16 -3.67 26.09
C PRO A 674 2.11 -4.34 25.10
N LYS A 675 2.54 -5.56 25.42
CA LYS A 675 3.40 -6.39 24.58
C LYS A 675 2.88 -7.82 24.55
N SER A 676 2.45 -8.28 23.38
CA SER A 676 1.91 -9.64 23.24
C SER A 676 3.01 -10.69 23.07
N TYR A 677 3.90 -10.50 22.11
CA TYR A 677 5.00 -11.42 21.80
C TYR A 677 6.15 -10.72 21.07
N GLY A 678 7.39 -11.03 21.44
CA GLY A 678 8.58 -10.58 20.72
C GLY A 678 9.87 -10.94 21.47
N CYS A 679 10.88 -11.41 20.75
CA CYS A 679 12.13 -11.91 21.33
C CYS A 679 13.09 -10.80 21.81
N ASP A 680 12.82 -9.55 21.47
CA ASP A 680 13.78 -8.44 21.49
C ASP A 680 13.81 -7.63 22.80
N GLY A 681 12.94 -7.92 23.77
CA GLY A 681 12.78 -7.11 24.99
C GLY A 681 12.06 -5.78 24.75
N GLY A 682 12.43 -5.09 23.68
CA GLY A 682 12.12 -3.70 23.40
C GLY A 682 13.37 -2.83 23.68
N VAL A 683 13.43 -1.66 23.05
CA VAL A 683 14.54 -0.70 23.18
C VAL A 683 13.97 0.67 23.47
N ASP A 684 14.49 1.30 24.52
CA ASP A 684 14.18 2.69 24.84
C ASP A 684 15.20 3.60 24.15
N TYR A 685 14.72 4.41 23.19
CA TYR A 685 15.52 5.36 22.43
C TYR A 685 15.44 6.80 22.97
N GLY A 686 14.95 6.98 24.21
CA GLY A 686 14.81 8.28 24.86
C GLY A 686 13.39 8.82 24.77
N LEU A 687 12.89 9.11 23.56
CA LEU A 687 11.51 9.59 23.33
C LEU A 687 10.56 8.48 22.87
N LEU A 688 11.06 7.53 22.08
CA LEU A 688 10.31 6.37 21.63
C LEU A 688 10.78 5.11 22.34
N TYR A 689 9.82 4.24 22.66
CA TYR A 689 10.09 2.86 23.00
C TYR A 689 9.67 1.98 21.82
N THR A 690 10.59 1.25 21.20
CA THR A 690 10.28 0.38 20.07
C THR A 690 10.40 -1.09 20.48
N MET A 691 9.60 -1.96 19.86
CA MET A 691 9.58 -3.38 20.20
C MET A 691 8.91 -4.22 19.12
N ARG A 692 9.12 -5.53 19.19
CA ARG A 692 8.26 -6.51 18.55
C ARG A 692 7.09 -6.85 19.50
N SER A 693 5.87 -6.57 19.06
CA SER A 693 4.62 -6.93 19.73
C SER A 693 3.69 -7.59 18.71
N GLY A 694 3.99 -8.84 18.35
CA GLY A 694 3.41 -9.53 17.18
C GLY A 694 4.00 -9.02 15.86
N THR A 695 3.75 -7.76 15.53
CA THR A 695 4.39 -7.01 14.42
C THR A 695 5.44 -6.04 14.99
N PRO A 696 6.19 -5.29 14.16
CA PRO A 696 6.90 -4.12 14.66
C PRO A 696 5.92 -3.16 15.36
N ALA A 697 6.35 -2.56 16.45
CA ALA A 697 5.55 -1.64 17.23
C ALA A 697 6.40 -0.56 17.88
N PHE A 698 5.77 0.56 18.21
CA PHE A 698 6.38 1.63 18.98
C PHE A 698 5.38 2.22 19.97
N TYR A 699 5.92 2.90 20.97
CA TYR A 699 5.20 3.73 21.92
C TYR A 699 5.89 5.09 21.96
N ASP A 700 5.12 6.14 21.71
CA ASP A 700 5.55 7.52 21.80
C ASP A 700 5.34 8.02 23.23
N LYS A 701 6.44 8.25 23.97
CA LYS A 701 6.38 8.69 25.37
C LYS A 701 6.01 10.16 25.51
N GLN A 702 5.98 10.94 24.44
CA GLN A 702 5.63 12.35 24.50
C GLN A 702 4.12 12.55 24.65
N ILE A 703 3.32 11.66 24.03
CA ILE A 703 1.86 11.70 24.07
C ILE A 703 1.24 10.50 24.80
N GLU A 704 2.07 9.60 25.34
CA GLU A 704 1.63 8.34 25.97
C GLU A 704 0.72 7.52 25.05
N SER A 705 1.16 7.31 23.81
CA SER A 705 0.33 6.90 22.66
C SER A 705 -0.43 5.58 22.79
N GLY A 706 -0.10 4.75 23.77
CA GLY A 706 -0.38 3.31 23.71
C GLY A 706 0.58 2.61 22.73
N THR A 707 0.51 1.28 22.66
CA THR A 707 1.32 0.49 21.73
C THR A 707 0.72 0.60 20.33
N ILE A 708 1.44 1.26 19.41
CA ILE A 708 1.08 1.36 17.99
C ILE A 708 1.79 0.24 17.23
N ASN A 709 1.02 -0.59 16.54
CA ASN A 709 1.53 -1.67 15.69
C ASN A 709 1.69 -1.20 14.24
N ILE A 710 2.87 -1.43 13.67
CA ILE A 710 3.14 -1.26 12.24
C ILE A 710 2.78 -2.58 11.57
N SER A 711 1.58 -2.63 11.00
CA SER A 711 1.04 -3.84 10.40
C SER A 711 1.61 -4.11 9.02
N GLY A 712 1.83 -5.38 8.70
CA GLY A 712 2.32 -5.84 7.39
C GLY A 712 3.74 -6.41 7.41
N PRO A 713 4.77 -5.66 7.83
CA PRO A 713 6.12 -6.18 7.94
C PRO A 713 6.33 -6.94 9.24
N ARG A 714 7.48 -7.61 9.34
CA ARG A 714 7.97 -8.24 10.56
C ARG A 714 9.21 -7.50 11.06
N SER A 715 9.40 -7.38 12.36
CA SER A 715 10.71 -6.98 12.91
C SER A 715 11.61 -8.21 13.07
N GLY A 716 12.93 -7.99 13.07
CA GLY A 716 13.91 -9.04 13.33
C GLY A 716 13.69 -9.79 14.65
N CYS A 717 14.47 -10.86 14.89
CA CYS A 717 14.57 -11.43 16.24
C CYS A 717 15.25 -10.46 17.23
N THR A 718 15.90 -9.43 16.68
CA THR A 718 16.53 -8.30 17.35
C THR A 718 15.76 -7.05 16.94
N ASN A 719 15.66 -6.07 17.84
CA ASN A 719 14.97 -4.83 17.52
C ASN A 719 15.68 -4.11 16.35
N SER A 720 14.90 -3.83 15.32
CA SER A 720 15.28 -3.25 14.03
C SER A 720 14.45 -2.01 13.70
N ILE A 721 13.79 -1.43 14.72
CA ILE A 721 12.87 -0.31 14.60
C ILE A 721 13.57 0.89 15.26
N ILE A 722 14.17 1.74 14.45
CA ILE A 722 15.18 2.71 14.92
C ILE A 722 14.75 4.12 14.54
N PRO A 723 14.44 4.99 15.51
CA PRO A 723 14.25 6.41 15.26
C PRO A 723 15.62 7.05 14.98
N ALA A 724 15.80 7.65 13.81
CA ALA A 724 17.02 8.39 13.46
C ALA A 724 16.81 9.22 12.18
N ASN A 725 17.57 10.31 12.05
CA ASN A 725 17.54 11.25 10.94
C ASN A 725 16.11 11.75 10.60
N GLY A 726 15.27 11.87 11.64
CA GLY A 726 13.90 12.35 11.55
C GLY A 726 12.87 11.32 11.08
N LEU A 727 13.27 10.06 10.92
CA LEU A 727 12.40 8.97 10.46
C LEU A 727 12.37 7.80 11.47
N LEU A 728 11.26 7.06 11.49
CA LEU A 728 11.25 5.74 12.09
C LEU A 728 11.65 4.71 11.02
N ASN A 729 12.87 4.18 11.14
CA ASN A 729 13.46 3.28 10.15
C ASN A 729 13.21 1.83 10.52
N LEU A 730 12.71 1.04 9.55
CA LEU A 730 12.46 -0.39 9.68
C LEU A 730 13.16 -1.14 8.52
N PRO A 731 14.49 -1.30 8.57
CA PRO A 731 15.17 -2.20 7.66
C PRO A 731 14.70 -3.64 7.84
N TYR A 732 14.74 -4.43 6.77
CA TYR A 732 14.21 -5.79 6.80
C TYR A 732 15.25 -6.78 7.40
N PHE A 733 14.99 -7.16 8.65
CA PHE A 733 15.91 -7.94 9.50
C PHE A 733 15.50 -9.42 9.64
N TYR A 734 14.73 -9.96 8.71
CA TYR A 734 14.09 -11.27 8.87
C TYR A 734 14.09 -12.16 7.62
N GLU A 735 15.05 -11.93 6.72
CA GLU A 735 15.33 -12.82 5.60
C GLU A 735 15.43 -14.29 6.03
N GLY A 736 15.06 -15.21 5.14
CA GLY A 736 15.08 -16.64 5.44
C GLY A 736 14.08 -17.02 6.53
N CYS A 737 12.95 -16.31 6.64
CA CYS A 737 11.84 -16.68 7.52
C CYS A 737 10.56 -17.01 6.75
N THR A 738 9.89 -18.09 7.18
CA THR A 738 8.60 -18.55 6.63
C THR A 738 7.36 -17.94 7.29
N CYS A 739 7.51 -16.98 8.21
CA CYS A 739 6.35 -16.28 8.76
C CYS A 739 5.61 -15.57 7.61
N SER A 740 4.30 -15.76 7.50
CA SER A 740 3.51 -15.14 6.43
C SER A 740 3.07 -13.72 6.78
N TYR A 741 3.97 -12.92 7.37
CA TYR A 741 3.75 -11.47 7.39
C TYR A 741 3.74 -10.99 5.95
N PRO A 742 2.73 -10.23 5.52
CA PRO A 742 2.49 -10.04 4.10
C PRO A 742 3.57 -9.21 3.40
N LEU A 743 4.24 -8.26 4.08
CA LEU A 743 5.13 -7.30 3.44
C LEU A 743 6.61 -7.55 3.76
N PRO A 744 7.31 -8.38 2.96
CA PRO A 744 8.69 -8.76 3.20
C PRO A 744 9.71 -7.69 2.74
N MET A 745 9.55 -6.44 3.17
CA MET A 745 10.34 -5.31 2.66
C MET A 745 10.76 -4.34 3.77
N ALA A 746 11.75 -3.50 3.46
CA ALA A 746 12.13 -2.38 4.32
C ALA A 746 11.18 -1.20 4.12
N VAL A 747 11.03 -0.38 5.15
CA VAL A 747 10.19 0.82 5.13
C VAL A 747 10.76 1.88 6.06
N ALA A 748 10.61 3.16 5.69
CA ALA A 748 10.77 4.26 6.61
C ALA A 748 9.45 5.00 6.77
N LEU A 749 9.18 5.45 7.99
CA LEU A 749 7.98 6.23 8.32
C LEU A 749 8.36 7.66 8.74
N VAL A 750 7.51 8.61 8.36
CA VAL A 750 7.62 10.03 8.67
C VAL A 750 6.42 10.48 9.53
N SER A 751 6.63 11.49 10.38
CA SER A 751 5.55 12.08 11.17
C SER A 751 4.47 12.68 10.29
N MET A 752 3.22 12.35 10.61
CA MET A 752 2.00 12.77 9.94
C MET A 752 1.21 13.71 10.84
N PRO A 753 0.32 14.55 10.26
CA PRO A 753 -0.49 15.43 11.07
C PRO A 753 -1.55 14.63 11.86
N PRO A 754 -2.11 15.17 12.97
CA PRO A 754 -3.02 14.45 13.86
C PRO A 754 -4.32 13.93 13.22
N GLU A 755 -4.71 14.45 12.05
CA GLU A 755 -5.84 13.97 11.26
C GLU A 755 -5.56 12.60 10.62
N PHE A 756 -4.29 12.25 10.42
CA PHE A 756 -3.89 10.95 9.89
C PHE A 756 -4.34 9.85 10.85
N GLU A 757 -4.96 8.80 10.31
CA GLU A 757 -5.53 7.72 11.11
C GLU A 757 -4.47 6.69 11.51
N GLN A 758 -4.32 6.51 12.82
CA GLN A 758 -3.42 5.52 13.39
C GLN A 758 -3.97 5.09 14.75
N TRP A 759 -4.06 3.79 14.95
CA TRP A 759 -4.66 3.17 16.12
C TRP A 759 -3.61 2.50 17.00
N ALA A 760 -3.89 2.48 18.30
CA ALA A 760 -3.07 1.87 19.31
C ALA A 760 -3.90 0.92 20.18
N SER A 761 -3.21 0.13 20.99
CA SER A 761 -3.80 -0.52 22.15
C SER A 761 -3.14 0.07 23.39
N TRP A 762 -3.95 0.63 24.30
CA TRP A 762 -3.41 1.29 25.49
C TRP A 762 -3.10 0.30 26.61
N GLY A 763 -3.86 -0.79 26.70
CA GLY A 763 -3.66 -1.88 27.67
C GLY A 763 -4.80 -2.03 28.67
N GLU A 764 -4.84 -3.20 29.31
CA GLU A 764 -5.87 -3.52 30.31
C GLU A 764 -5.70 -2.67 31.56
N LEU A 765 -6.78 -2.00 31.95
CA LEU A 765 -6.87 -1.27 33.21
C LEU A 765 -8.25 -1.56 33.84
N PRO A 766 -8.30 -2.32 34.95
CA PRO A 766 -9.56 -2.65 35.60
C PRO A 766 -10.33 -1.41 36.04
N ILE A 767 -11.65 -1.46 35.91
CA ILE A 767 -12.56 -0.33 36.17
C ILE A 767 -12.42 0.24 37.58
N GLU A 768 -12.05 -0.57 38.59
CA GLU A 768 -11.87 -0.14 39.98
C GLU A 768 -10.71 0.85 40.14
N LYS A 769 -9.74 0.85 39.21
CA LYS A 769 -8.61 1.77 39.25
C LYS A 769 -8.94 3.16 38.72
N THR A 770 -9.98 3.29 37.91
CA THR A 770 -10.40 4.56 37.28
C THR A 770 -11.67 5.15 37.90
N ARG A 771 -12.51 4.33 38.54
CA ARG A 771 -13.79 4.76 39.12
C ARG A 771 -13.61 5.92 40.12
N GLY A 772 -14.32 7.03 39.86
CA GLY A 772 -14.29 8.26 40.66
C GLY A 772 -13.06 9.14 40.41
N LYS A 773 -12.20 8.77 39.45
CA LYS A 773 -10.92 9.45 39.17
C LYS A 773 -10.80 9.97 37.75
N ILE A 774 -11.69 9.57 36.82
CA ILE A 774 -11.62 10.00 35.43
C ILE A 774 -11.85 11.52 35.38
N GLN A 775 -10.92 12.24 34.76
CA GLN A 775 -10.96 13.70 34.55
C GLN A 775 -10.93 14.08 33.07
N VAL A 776 -10.36 13.23 32.22
CA VAL A 776 -10.29 13.43 30.77
C VAL A 776 -10.60 12.10 30.08
N ILE A 777 -11.46 12.09 29.08
CA ILE A 777 -11.75 10.87 28.30
C ILE A 777 -12.44 11.21 26.98
N GLY A 778 -12.08 10.48 25.93
CA GLY A 778 -12.81 10.38 24.69
C GLY A 778 -13.42 8.98 24.55
N ILE A 779 -14.65 8.90 24.06
CA ILE A 779 -15.30 7.66 23.62
C ILE A 779 -15.43 7.76 22.11
N ASN A 780 -14.86 6.82 21.37
CA ASN A 780 -14.98 6.72 19.92
C ASN A 780 -15.82 5.49 19.55
N LEU A 781 -17.07 5.72 19.17
CA LEU A 781 -18.03 4.65 18.95
C LEU A 781 -17.75 3.98 17.60
N GLY A 782 -17.65 2.65 17.55
CA GLY A 782 -17.41 1.86 16.33
C GLY A 782 -15.97 1.89 15.80
N ALA A 783 -15.07 2.67 16.43
CA ALA A 783 -13.67 2.75 16.06
C ALA A 783 -12.95 1.40 16.14
N PRO A 784 -11.87 1.19 15.38
CA PRO A 784 -11.14 -0.07 15.36
C PRO A 784 -10.05 -0.16 16.44
N GLY A 785 -9.86 0.86 17.28
CA GLY A 785 -8.94 0.83 18.41
C GLY A 785 -8.78 2.17 19.15
N ASP A 786 -7.94 2.16 20.18
CA ASP A 786 -7.65 3.32 21.01
C ASP A 786 -6.78 4.35 20.28
N ARG A 787 -6.84 5.60 20.76
CA ARG A 787 -5.93 6.65 20.30
C ARG A 787 -5.75 7.74 21.35
N VAL A 788 -4.54 8.28 21.47
CA VAL A 788 -4.29 9.49 22.28
C VAL A 788 -4.00 10.68 21.36
N THR A 789 -4.61 11.83 21.66
CA THR A 789 -4.39 13.09 20.96
C THR A 789 -3.29 13.92 21.62
N GLU A 790 -2.70 14.87 20.87
CA GLU A 790 -1.59 15.71 21.37
C GLU A 790 -1.95 16.54 22.62
N ASP A 791 -3.24 16.80 22.86
CA ASP A 791 -3.75 17.48 24.06
C ASP A 791 -3.86 16.55 25.30
N GLY A 792 -3.44 15.29 25.17
CA GLY A 792 -3.45 14.28 26.22
C GLY A 792 -4.79 13.56 26.41
N THR A 793 -5.80 13.81 25.55
CA THR A 793 -7.06 13.06 25.61
C THR A 793 -6.86 11.65 25.03
N ILE A 794 -7.14 10.63 25.83
CA ILE A 794 -7.29 9.25 25.33
C ILE A 794 -8.71 9.02 24.85
N TRP A 795 -8.83 8.53 23.63
CA TRP A 795 -10.05 8.10 22.97
C TRP A 795 -10.10 6.57 22.98
N LEU A 796 -11.09 6.02 23.67
CA LEU A 796 -11.31 4.57 23.78
C LEU A 796 -12.29 4.10 22.73
N ASP A 797 -12.01 2.97 22.08
CA ASP A 797 -12.94 2.34 21.16
C ASP A 797 -14.10 1.66 21.90
N GLN A 798 -15.32 1.90 21.44
CA GLN A 798 -16.53 1.30 22.03
C GLN A 798 -17.49 0.80 20.93
N PRO A 799 -17.83 -0.51 20.88
CA PRO A 799 -17.30 -1.58 21.72
C PRO A 799 -15.81 -1.84 21.42
N GLU A 800 -15.09 -2.40 22.40
CA GLU A 800 -13.67 -2.76 22.27
C GLU A 800 -13.46 -3.80 21.15
N VAL A 801 -12.64 -3.43 20.15
CA VAL A 801 -12.25 -4.29 19.03
C VAL A 801 -10.76 -4.17 18.67
N GLY A 802 -10.06 -3.13 19.12
CA GLY A 802 -8.67 -2.79 18.78
C GLY A 802 -7.58 -3.41 19.64
N GLY A 803 -7.92 -4.36 20.51
CA GLY A 803 -7.02 -4.94 21.49
C GLY A 803 -7.31 -4.41 22.89
N PRO A 804 -6.50 -4.77 23.89
CA PRO A 804 -6.83 -4.46 25.26
C PRO A 804 -6.90 -2.95 25.46
N SER A 805 -8.06 -2.51 25.94
CA SER A 805 -8.38 -1.13 26.27
C SER A 805 -8.73 -1.03 27.77
N PRO A 806 -8.62 0.14 28.40
CA PRO A 806 -9.12 0.37 29.74
C PRO A 806 -10.61 0.07 29.89
N GLU A 807 -10.99 -0.59 30.99
CA GLU A 807 -12.40 -0.80 31.32
C GLU A 807 -13.04 0.52 31.81
N ILE A 808 -14.25 0.79 31.33
CA ILE A 808 -15.02 1.99 31.67
C ILE A 808 -16.47 1.66 32.00
N ASP A 809 -17.09 2.50 32.83
CA ASP A 809 -18.53 2.40 33.15
C ASP A 809 -19.33 3.10 32.05
N PHE A 810 -19.52 2.42 30.91
CA PHE A 810 -20.23 2.98 29.76
C PHE A 810 -21.45 2.15 29.41
N VAL A 811 -22.63 2.70 29.68
CA VAL A 811 -23.92 2.04 29.47
C VAL A 811 -24.73 2.80 28.42
N THR A 812 -25.37 2.08 27.52
CA THR A 812 -26.17 2.65 26.43
C THR A 812 -27.58 2.10 26.46
N VAL A 813 -28.53 2.89 25.96
CA VAL A 813 -29.92 2.50 25.75
C VAL A 813 -30.30 2.77 24.30
N PRO A 814 -30.72 1.75 23.53
CA PRO A 814 -30.52 0.30 23.78
C PRO A 814 -29.05 -0.07 24.04
N PRO A 815 -28.76 -1.27 24.58
CA PRO A 815 -27.39 -1.75 24.75
C PRO A 815 -26.60 -1.72 23.44
N LEU A 816 -25.33 -1.32 23.50
CA LEU A 816 -24.48 -1.11 22.32
C LEU A 816 -24.36 -2.34 21.42
N ALA A 817 -24.40 -3.54 22.01
CA ALA A 817 -24.37 -4.81 21.29
C ALA A 817 -25.60 -5.06 20.39
N GLU A 818 -26.71 -4.37 20.66
CA GLU A 818 -27.94 -4.43 19.86
C GLU A 818 -28.02 -3.32 18.80
N LEU A 819 -27.07 -2.38 18.83
CA LEU A 819 -27.05 -1.23 17.93
C LEU A 819 -26.16 -1.47 16.72
N GLU A 820 -26.52 -0.79 15.62
CA GLU A 820 -25.74 -0.78 14.39
C GLU A 820 -24.55 0.16 14.56
N THR A 821 -23.35 -0.40 14.64
CA THR A 821 -22.09 0.38 14.62
C THR A 821 -21.55 0.44 13.19
N PHE A 822 -20.91 1.56 12.85
CA PHE A 822 -20.26 1.76 11.58
C PHE A 822 -18.83 2.25 11.75
N TYR A 823 -18.03 1.98 10.74
CA TYR A 823 -16.68 2.50 10.58
C TYR A 823 -16.36 2.61 9.11
N HIS A 824 -15.79 3.74 8.76
CA HIS A 824 -15.17 4.03 7.50
C HIS A 824 -13.85 4.73 7.76
N HIS A 825 -12.87 4.44 6.92
CA HIS A 825 -11.57 5.09 7.04
C HIS A 825 -11.73 6.62 6.90
N SER A 826 -11.01 7.35 7.74
CA SER A 826 -10.94 8.82 7.77
C SER A 826 -10.63 9.48 6.44
N LEU A 827 -9.98 8.81 5.49
CA LEU A 827 -9.71 9.34 4.14
C LEU A 827 -10.98 9.71 3.39
N PHE A 828 -12.13 9.14 3.77
CA PHE A 828 -13.43 9.42 3.17
C PHE A 828 -14.30 10.35 4.01
N HIS A 829 -13.75 10.93 5.08
CA HIS A 829 -14.46 11.76 6.03
C HIS A 829 -13.76 13.10 6.24
N GLU A 830 -14.55 14.13 6.48
CA GLU A 830 -14.06 15.42 6.96
C GLU A 830 -14.44 15.57 8.44
N GLY A 831 -13.48 15.91 9.28
CA GLY A 831 -13.72 16.04 10.73
C GLY A 831 -14.53 17.28 11.13
N GLY A 832 -14.62 18.29 10.25
CA GLY A 832 -15.18 19.59 10.60
C GLY A 832 -14.38 20.25 11.72
N LYS A 833 -15.02 20.49 12.87
CA LYS A 833 -14.33 20.94 14.11
C LYS A 833 -13.80 19.78 14.98
N SER A 834 -14.02 18.53 14.55
CA SER A 834 -13.52 17.32 15.18
C SER A 834 -12.45 16.65 14.32
N TRP A 835 -12.07 15.44 14.70
CA TRP A 835 -11.13 14.61 13.98
C TRP A 835 -11.84 13.74 12.91
N PRO A 836 -11.29 13.63 11.69
CA PRO A 836 -11.84 12.75 10.66
C PRO A 836 -11.98 11.28 11.10
N TRP A 837 -11.04 10.79 11.92
CA TRP A 837 -11.06 9.41 12.46
C TRP A 837 -12.03 9.22 13.65
N VAL A 838 -12.57 10.29 14.24
CA VAL A 838 -13.74 10.20 15.13
C VAL A 838 -15.02 10.20 14.28
N ALA A 839 -15.13 11.13 13.32
CA ALA A 839 -16.30 11.23 12.44
C ALA A 839 -16.50 10.00 11.53
N GLY A 840 -15.43 9.27 11.21
CA GLY A 840 -15.45 8.06 10.40
C GLY A 840 -16.10 6.84 11.07
N SER A 841 -16.35 6.89 12.37
CA SER A 841 -17.02 5.82 13.11
C SER A 841 -18.20 6.34 13.92
N GLY A 842 -19.11 5.44 14.27
CA GLY A 842 -20.21 5.79 15.17
C GLY A 842 -21.21 4.67 15.36
N VAL A 843 -22.33 5.04 15.97
CA VAL A 843 -23.48 4.17 16.22
C VAL A 843 -24.76 4.82 15.72
N LYS A 844 -25.68 4.01 15.18
CA LYS A 844 -27.02 4.43 14.76
C LYS A 844 -28.09 3.93 15.72
N GLY A 845 -29.07 4.78 16.05
CA GLY A 845 -30.26 4.42 16.83
C GLY A 845 -30.11 4.49 18.36
N LEU A 846 -28.99 5.03 18.84
CA LEU A 846 -28.74 5.28 20.27
C LEU A 846 -29.75 6.30 20.85
N GLN A 847 -30.36 5.98 21.99
CA GLN A 847 -31.31 6.89 22.68
C GLN A 847 -30.68 7.54 23.91
N SER A 848 -29.81 6.83 24.62
CA SER A 848 -29.10 7.38 25.78
C SER A 848 -27.73 6.73 25.94
N ALA A 849 -26.76 7.50 26.40
CA ALA A 849 -25.45 7.02 26.82
C ALA A 849 -25.12 7.58 28.20
N ILE A 850 -24.65 6.71 29.09
CA ILE A 850 -24.28 7.04 30.47
C ILE A 850 -22.83 6.64 30.65
N LEU A 851 -21.99 7.62 31.02
CA LEU A 851 -20.60 7.42 31.38
C LEU A 851 -20.43 7.66 32.88
N GLY A 852 -20.09 6.61 33.61
CA GLY A 852 -19.83 6.64 35.05
C GLY A 852 -18.34 6.71 35.39
N GLY A 853 -18.03 6.74 36.68
CA GLY A 853 -16.66 6.76 37.20
C GLY A 853 -15.92 8.09 37.03
N LEU A 854 -16.62 9.16 36.67
CA LEU A 854 -16.06 10.51 36.59
C LEU A 854 -15.79 11.07 37.98
N LYS A 855 -14.72 11.86 38.10
CA LYS A 855 -14.43 12.62 39.33
C LYS A 855 -15.43 13.79 39.45
N PRO A 856 -16.06 14.04 40.60
CA PRO A 856 -17.00 15.16 40.77
C PRO A 856 -16.38 16.50 40.37
N GLY A 857 -17.17 17.36 39.73
CA GLY A 857 -16.72 18.67 39.26
C GLY A 857 -17.46 19.16 38.02
N SER A 858 -16.91 20.20 37.41
CA SER A 858 -17.44 20.81 36.19
C SER A 858 -16.69 20.29 34.97
N TYR A 859 -17.38 19.99 33.88
CA TYR A 859 -16.79 19.42 32.66
C TYR A 859 -17.20 20.19 31.41
N ASP A 860 -16.27 20.28 30.47
CA ASP A 860 -16.57 20.60 29.08
C ASP A 860 -16.84 19.28 28.34
N VAL A 861 -18.00 19.20 27.70
CA VAL A 861 -18.49 18.03 26.97
C VAL A 861 -18.62 18.38 25.50
N ARG A 862 -17.97 17.61 24.64
CA ARG A 862 -18.08 17.71 23.18
C ARG A 862 -18.70 16.44 22.63
N LEU A 863 -19.75 16.59 21.83
CA LEU A 863 -20.44 15.50 21.14
C LEU A 863 -20.19 15.63 19.64
N VAL A 864 -19.73 14.53 19.04
CA VAL A 864 -19.40 14.47 17.61
C VAL A 864 -20.45 13.64 16.90
N PHE A 865 -21.01 14.20 15.82
CA PHE A 865 -22.06 13.59 15.02
C PHE A 865 -21.62 13.50 13.56
N CYS A 866 -21.86 12.36 12.92
CA CYS A 866 -21.62 12.17 11.49
C CYS A 866 -22.66 11.21 10.90
N GLU A 867 -23.23 11.54 9.75
CA GLU A 867 -24.00 10.61 8.93
C GLU A 867 -23.10 10.04 7.84
N PRO A 868 -22.74 8.74 7.87
CA PRO A 868 -21.69 8.18 7.01
C PRO A 868 -22.10 7.93 5.55
N ASP A 869 -23.34 7.53 5.26
CA ASP A 869 -23.71 7.02 3.93
C ASP A 869 -24.96 7.66 3.34
N GLY A 870 -25.63 8.53 4.11
CA GLY A 870 -26.95 9.02 3.78
C GLY A 870 -28.03 8.00 4.14
N SER A 871 -29.26 8.48 4.24
CA SER A 871 -30.40 7.66 4.68
C SER A 871 -31.68 8.16 4.02
N GLU A 872 -32.65 7.26 3.82
CA GLU A 872 -33.98 7.62 3.31
C GLU A 872 -34.67 8.66 4.21
N LYS A 873 -34.43 8.56 5.53
CA LYS A 873 -34.91 9.50 6.54
C LYS A 873 -33.72 10.10 7.27
N LEU A 874 -33.49 11.39 7.04
CA LEU A 874 -32.39 12.13 7.66
C LEU A 874 -32.42 12.03 9.18
N PRO A 875 -31.24 11.97 9.83
CA PRO A 875 -31.12 11.86 11.27
C PRO A 875 -31.41 13.23 11.93
N VAL A 876 -32.67 13.41 12.38
CA VAL A 876 -33.13 14.61 13.07
C VAL A 876 -33.59 14.24 14.48
N PHE A 877 -32.97 14.83 15.50
CA PHE A 877 -33.22 14.47 16.90
C PHE A 877 -32.88 15.59 17.88
N SER A 878 -33.42 15.55 19.10
CA SER A 878 -33.01 16.43 20.19
C SER A 878 -31.77 15.87 20.90
N VAL A 879 -30.94 16.73 21.49
CA VAL A 879 -29.79 16.34 22.32
C VAL A 879 -29.92 16.98 23.69
N GLY A 880 -29.83 16.16 24.74
CA GLY A 880 -29.77 16.59 26.13
C GLY A 880 -28.53 16.06 26.85
N VAL A 881 -28.05 16.79 27.84
CA VAL A 881 -26.93 16.42 28.71
C VAL A 881 -27.35 16.62 30.16
N ASN A 882 -27.26 15.59 31.00
CA ASN A 882 -27.68 15.58 32.40
C ASN A 882 -29.13 16.09 32.64
N GLY A 883 -30.02 15.87 31.66
CA GLY A 883 -31.42 16.33 31.71
C GLY A 883 -31.65 17.72 31.12
N ASP A 884 -30.58 18.51 30.89
CA ASP A 884 -30.68 19.81 30.24
C ASP A 884 -30.70 19.64 28.71
N GLN A 885 -31.70 20.23 28.06
CA GLN A 885 -31.83 20.17 26.61
C GLN A 885 -30.86 21.17 25.95
N ILE A 886 -29.82 20.66 25.30
CA ILE A 886 -28.80 21.46 24.59
C ILE A 886 -29.35 21.94 23.24
N ILE A 887 -30.05 21.07 22.52
CA ILE A 887 -30.71 21.41 21.25
C ILE A 887 -32.01 20.63 21.09
N GLY A 888 -33.08 21.31 20.71
CA GLY A 888 -34.39 20.67 20.48
C GLY A 888 -34.53 19.98 19.14
N GLU A 889 -33.71 20.35 18.16
CA GLU A 889 -33.73 19.76 16.83
C GLU A 889 -32.36 19.92 16.15
N LEU A 890 -31.64 18.82 16.04
CA LEU A 890 -30.38 18.73 15.32
C LEU A 890 -30.60 17.95 14.02
N ASN A 891 -30.50 18.64 12.88
CA ASN A 891 -30.32 18.00 11.59
C ASN A 891 -28.81 17.87 11.32
N VAL A 892 -28.26 16.67 11.52
CA VAL A 892 -26.80 16.45 11.46
C VAL A 892 -26.24 16.77 10.07
N VAL A 893 -26.90 16.30 9.01
CA VAL A 893 -26.44 16.47 7.62
C VAL A 893 -26.42 17.95 7.24
N GLU A 894 -27.46 18.70 7.59
CA GLU A 894 -27.52 20.14 7.31
C GLU A 894 -26.46 20.91 8.10
N LYS A 895 -26.30 20.63 9.40
CA LYS A 895 -25.32 21.32 10.25
C LYS A 895 -23.86 20.98 9.92
N ALA A 896 -23.60 19.78 9.40
CA ALA A 896 -22.29 19.38 8.91
C ALA A 896 -22.02 19.85 7.47
N GLY A 897 -23.04 20.31 6.75
CA GLY A 897 -22.93 20.67 5.33
C GLY A 897 -22.76 19.48 4.40
N GLY A 898 -23.30 18.30 4.77
CA GLY A 898 -23.27 17.08 3.97
C GLY A 898 -23.11 15.80 4.80
N VAL A 899 -23.18 14.65 4.12
CA VAL A 899 -22.80 13.34 4.67
C VAL A 899 -21.28 13.23 4.77
N ARG A 900 -20.77 12.33 5.62
CA ARG A 900 -19.33 12.10 5.89
C ARG A 900 -18.58 13.33 6.41
N ARG A 901 -19.31 14.26 7.02
CA ARG A 901 -18.77 15.47 7.63
C ARG A 901 -19.15 15.51 9.11
N GLY A 902 -18.15 15.72 9.96
CA GLY A 902 -18.32 15.81 11.40
C GLY A 902 -18.96 17.14 11.82
N HIS A 903 -20.00 17.06 12.65
CA HIS A 903 -20.56 18.18 13.39
C HIS A 903 -20.27 18.03 14.88
N VAL A 904 -19.92 19.13 15.54
CA VAL A 904 -19.61 19.16 16.97
C VAL A 904 -20.64 20.03 17.70
N LEU A 905 -21.24 19.48 18.75
CA LEU A 905 -21.97 20.24 19.77
C LEU A 905 -21.14 20.28 21.06
N GLU A 906 -21.10 21.45 21.68
CA GLU A 906 -20.38 21.66 22.94
C GLU A 906 -21.36 22.06 24.04
N ALA A 907 -21.19 21.48 25.23
CA ALA A 907 -21.82 21.91 26.47
C ALA A 907 -20.71 22.17 27.48
N THR A 908 -20.57 23.42 27.91
CA THR A 908 -19.54 23.83 28.88
C THR A 908 -20.14 23.86 30.28
N SER A 909 -19.27 23.73 31.28
CA SER A 909 -19.64 23.78 32.69
C SER A 909 -20.71 22.76 33.12
N VAL A 910 -20.72 21.56 32.52
CA VAL A 910 -21.63 20.48 32.89
C VAL A 910 -21.27 19.96 34.28
N SER A 911 -22.19 20.06 35.24
CA SER A 911 -21.96 19.63 36.62
C SER A 911 -22.10 18.11 36.75
N ILE A 912 -21.06 17.47 37.28
CA ILE A 912 -21.02 16.05 37.66
C ILE A 912 -20.99 15.96 39.19
N GLY A 913 -22.07 15.44 39.77
CA GLY A 913 -22.21 15.25 41.21
C GLY A 913 -21.45 14.03 41.75
N GLU A 914 -21.64 13.72 43.02
CA GLU A 914 -20.97 12.61 43.74
C GLU A 914 -21.19 11.23 43.11
N GLY A 915 -22.28 11.05 42.35
CA GLY A 915 -22.53 9.82 41.60
C GLY A 915 -21.59 9.60 40.40
N GLY A 916 -20.84 10.62 39.97
CA GLY A 916 -19.81 10.50 38.94
C GLY A 916 -20.33 10.15 37.54
N ASN A 917 -21.59 10.48 37.23
CA ASN A 917 -22.25 10.09 35.99
C ASN A 917 -22.52 11.28 35.07
N LEU A 918 -22.15 11.14 33.80
CA LEU A 918 -22.64 11.94 32.69
C LEU A 918 -23.72 11.16 31.95
N ARG A 919 -24.87 11.76 31.70
CA ARG A 919 -25.93 11.21 30.85
C ARG A 919 -26.11 12.08 29.61
N ILE A 920 -26.15 11.44 28.44
CA ILE A 920 -26.45 12.05 27.15
C ILE A 920 -27.73 11.41 26.62
N ASP A 921 -28.74 12.20 26.28
CA ASP A 921 -30.01 11.72 25.75
C ASP A 921 -30.21 12.21 24.31
N LEU A 922 -30.57 11.30 23.41
CA LEU A 922 -30.85 11.55 22.00
C LEU A 922 -32.31 11.19 21.71
N GLY A 923 -33.14 12.20 21.47
CA GLY A 923 -34.58 12.03 21.24
C GLY A 923 -34.92 12.02 19.75
N PRO A 924 -35.15 10.85 19.11
CA PRO A 924 -35.41 10.77 17.67
C PRO A 924 -36.69 11.51 17.27
N LYS A 925 -36.61 12.35 16.23
CA LYS A 925 -37.79 12.94 15.56
C LYS A 925 -38.00 12.32 14.18
N THR A 926 -36.94 12.23 13.38
CA THR A 926 -36.91 11.59 12.06
C THR A 926 -35.61 10.80 11.89
N GLY A 927 -35.67 9.66 11.22
CA GLY A 927 -34.49 8.80 11.01
C GLY A 927 -33.99 8.14 12.29
N LYS A 928 -32.87 7.41 12.17
CA LYS A 928 -32.13 6.93 13.35
C LYS A 928 -31.25 8.06 13.87
N THR A 929 -31.08 8.16 15.18
CA THR A 929 -30.04 9.01 15.78
C THR A 929 -28.66 8.53 15.32
N VAL A 930 -27.68 9.42 15.32
CA VAL A 930 -26.27 9.08 15.07
C VAL A 930 -25.42 9.67 16.18
N LEU A 931 -24.35 9.01 16.59
CA LEU A 931 -23.34 9.57 17.48
C LEU A 931 -21.99 8.92 17.15
N SER A 932 -20.97 9.74 16.91
CA SER A 932 -19.62 9.29 16.56
C SER A 932 -18.71 9.24 17.79
N GLY A 933 -18.73 10.29 18.60
CA GLY A 933 -17.87 10.32 19.77
C GLY A 933 -18.31 11.31 20.85
N ILE A 934 -17.79 11.08 22.05
CA ILE A 934 -18.02 11.88 23.24
C ILE A 934 -16.65 12.25 23.80
N ASN A 935 -16.37 13.53 23.98
CA ASN A 935 -15.14 13.98 24.62
C ASN A 935 -15.47 14.79 25.87
N LEU A 936 -14.79 14.47 26.96
CA LEU A 936 -14.92 15.10 28.25
C LEU A 936 -13.56 15.58 28.74
N ARG A 937 -13.56 16.79 29.26
CA ARG A 937 -12.42 17.34 30.00
C ARG A 937 -12.93 18.11 31.20
N ARG A 938 -12.45 17.76 32.40
CA ARG A 938 -12.77 18.47 33.63
C ARG A 938 -12.24 19.89 33.55
N ALA A 939 -13.09 20.88 33.79
CA ALA A 939 -12.69 22.26 33.91
C ALA A 939 -11.78 22.42 35.15
N ASN A 940 -10.74 23.24 35.00
CA ASN A 940 -9.76 23.49 36.07
C ASN A 940 -10.37 24.27 37.24
#